data_AF-A0A2N2D678-F1
#
_entry.id   AF-A0A2N2D678-F1
#
_cell.length_a   1.000
_cell.length_b   1.000
_cell.length_c   1.000
_cell.angle_alpha   90.00
_cell.angle_beta   90.00
_cell.angle_gamma   90.00
#
_symmetry.space_group_name_H-M   'P 1'
#
loop_
_entity.id
_entity.type
_entity.pdbx_description
1 polymer ?
#
loop_
_entity_poly.entity_id
_entity_poly.type
_entity_poly.pdbx_seq_one_letter_code
_entity_poly.pdbx_strand_id
1 'polypeptide(L)'
;MNLIQMCGDPTVDWFRIHNEDIIVRGGVYYWKQQKEDFKVRLSSKPGGSAMVLQLLNEMISAEKARVEGAMLDEELLNRPKDNRITTSWTVWKEYVNPGFQYSSFRLEKWHEFEPGFWDYPSAKLYGNPDLLVIQDSGLGFRNCKEGWPEVLSALSRDNLPHDIILKLGQYNDSKENPLLDRIIELGLAHRTTIVTTLSDLRSCAVKIGISLSWERMLEEVVAAVLSSKCPFVDQQGKTMKYKQVIVTIGASGAVIVEKDKCTIIFDRSGQEGDFASQFPGQMMGYHACLLGALATAWAEDPERVNWIEATFIGVKLARKLHVEGYEVVEQDDHKYLQFPTKAIANSYSEIRSLEDSTENILYKQIGDLGCFSSGNDELINKEDKDHWTILEEKLLKNQINNDVLQDPQRAVNECARNTVVKGPLAALPDVPVETIGAWSSADRQEIEGVRSVNNAMKDYLELKNPETPLCVAVFGPPGSGKSFVVKEIAKGLGIGEDAQLTFNLSQFESADELQTAFHQIRDLNLKGKMPLVFWDEFDNPCESRPLGWLRNFLAPMQDGEFTDKGTSHPLGGGIYVFAGATRHSFEEFQTGNNLEDRTAKKPDFISRLRAYINIRGINGNPNTVEDRLYMIRRAFILRQYLETNAPQIRTNDQFEIEAGVLDAFLRVTKYYHGARSMENLIKMSSLADKRKYELSSLPPDNIIEMHVNVKEFNALTYMGHREMLRIGITGHTNLDPKQIDKLEQAVNEVIKFIEQKYSKHYLTVFSPLAAGADRLVARQLLKRETSRLIAVLPVPQNEYINDFGPSNDYRIDSQGAELRQELIYWLSQRALEIIEMPPSPTRKLAYLKAGYFIAEHSDILIVVWDGNDHQDSSVTAHIVDRAEKINKPICHIRANNYKVDSLSIEIEEICGEIRYKNFHCPSELGFS
;
A
#
# COMPACT_ATOMS: atom_id res chain seq x y z
N MET A 1 34.99 30.45 -1.02
CA MET A 1 34.54 29.60 -2.13
C MET A 1 34.67 28.18 -1.64
N ASN A 2 33.58 27.41 -1.68
CA ASN A 2 33.56 26.10 -1.03
C ASN A 2 34.49 25.12 -1.76
N LEU A 3 35.21 24.29 -1.01
CA LEU A 3 36.06 23.21 -1.51
C LEU A 3 35.35 21.87 -1.29
N ILE A 4 35.19 21.10 -2.37
CA ILE A 4 34.65 19.75 -2.35
C ILE A 4 35.76 18.79 -2.76
N GLN A 5 36.03 17.78 -1.94
CA GLN A 5 37.01 16.74 -2.26
C GLN A 5 36.34 15.39 -2.44
N MET A 6 36.68 14.69 -3.53
CA MET A 6 36.21 13.34 -3.85
C MET A 6 37.36 12.34 -3.75
N CYS A 7 37.25 11.36 -2.86
CA CYS A 7 38.21 10.28 -2.70
C CYS A 7 37.51 8.91 -2.60
N GLY A 8 38.27 7.81 -2.65
CA GLY A 8 37.71 6.48 -2.50
C GLY A 8 38.36 5.45 -3.41
N ASP A 9 37.63 4.39 -3.73
CA ASP A 9 38.06 3.28 -4.59
C ASP A 9 37.80 3.58 -6.08
N PRO A 10 38.84 3.84 -6.91
CA PRO A 10 38.68 3.97 -8.36
C PRO A 10 38.68 2.58 -9.04
N THR A 11 38.01 2.47 -10.18
CA THR A 11 38.07 1.29 -11.06
C THR A 11 38.31 1.69 -12.51
N VAL A 12 38.72 0.73 -13.33
CA VAL A 12 38.62 0.84 -14.80
C VAL A 12 37.58 -0.15 -15.28
N ASP A 13 36.55 0.36 -15.93
CA ASP A 13 35.45 -0.45 -16.43
C ASP A 13 35.62 -0.68 -17.94
N TRP A 14 35.75 -1.94 -18.32
CA TRP A 14 35.87 -2.40 -19.70
C TRP A 14 34.51 -2.86 -20.22
N PHE A 15 34.06 -2.22 -21.30
CA PHE A 15 32.79 -2.44 -21.97
C PHE A 15 33.02 -3.16 -23.29
N ARG A 16 32.57 -4.42 -23.38
CA ARG A 16 32.56 -5.19 -24.62
C ARG A 16 31.15 -5.19 -25.21
N ILE A 17 31.01 -4.90 -26.50
CA ILE A 17 29.69 -4.99 -27.15
C ILE A 17 29.38 -6.41 -27.59
N HIS A 18 28.19 -6.91 -27.24
CA HIS A 18 27.64 -8.15 -27.77
C HIS A 18 27.27 -7.95 -29.24
N ASN A 19 27.84 -8.75 -30.13
CA ASN A 19 27.53 -8.71 -31.57
C ASN A 19 27.01 -10.06 -32.06
N GLU A 20 25.72 -10.12 -32.40
CA GLU A 20 25.05 -11.34 -32.89
C GLU A 20 25.52 -11.75 -34.30
N ASP A 21 26.01 -10.79 -35.12
CA ASP A 21 26.45 -11.01 -36.50
C ASP A 21 27.81 -11.75 -36.62
N ILE A 22 28.53 -11.95 -35.51
CA ILE A 22 29.84 -12.62 -35.47
C ILE A 22 29.71 -14.14 -35.26
N ILE A 23 28.50 -14.66 -35.03
CA ILE A 23 28.27 -16.12 -34.91
C ILE A 23 28.30 -16.77 -36.30
N VAL A 24 29.51 -17.00 -36.82
CA VAL A 24 29.73 -17.77 -38.05
C VAL A 24 29.43 -19.25 -37.76
N ARG A 25 28.25 -19.73 -38.14
CA ARG A 25 27.91 -21.16 -38.12
C ARG A 25 28.62 -21.90 -39.28
N GLY A 26 29.93 -22.08 -39.16
CA GLY A 26 30.74 -22.98 -39.98
C GLY A 26 31.24 -22.46 -41.33
N GLY A 27 32.51 -22.75 -41.63
CA GLY A 27 33.13 -22.65 -42.96
C GLY A 27 33.83 -21.32 -43.27
N VAL A 28 35.04 -21.40 -43.83
CA VAL A 28 35.95 -20.51 -44.62
C VAL A 28 35.79 -18.96 -44.62
N TYR A 29 34.71 -18.38 -44.12
CA TYR A 29 34.40 -16.95 -44.09
C TYR A 29 35.07 -16.16 -42.96
N TYR A 30 35.86 -16.80 -42.10
CA TYR A 30 36.64 -16.14 -41.03
C TYR A 30 37.58 -15.04 -41.54
N TRP A 31 38.06 -15.17 -42.78
CA TRP A 31 39.05 -14.27 -43.37
C TRP A 31 38.45 -13.21 -44.29
N LYS A 32 37.11 -13.16 -44.42
CA LYS A 32 36.45 -12.12 -45.22
C LYS A 32 36.44 -10.85 -44.38
N GLN A 33 37.14 -9.81 -44.85
CA GLN A 33 37.09 -8.48 -44.24
C GLN A 33 35.60 -8.08 -44.15
N GLN A 34 35.06 -8.09 -42.94
CA GLN A 34 33.75 -7.52 -42.69
C GLN A 34 33.85 -6.05 -43.09
N LYS A 35 32.82 -5.51 -43.76
CA LYS A 35 32.75 -4.07 -44.02
C LYS A 35 33.02 -3.36 -42.69
N GLU A 36 33.89 -2.36 -42.72
CA GLU A 36 34.19 -1.52 -41.56
C GLU A 36 32.91 -0.80 -41.14
N ASP A 37 32.07 -1.48 -40.38
CA ASP A 37 30.92 -0.89 -39.73
C ASP A 37 31.43 -0.10 -38.53
N PHE A 38 31.04 1.17 -38.49
CA PHE A 38 31.17 2.15 -37.41
C PHE A 38 30.54 1.70 -36.07
N LYS A 39 30.90 0.52 -35.56
CA LYS A 39 30.35 -0.13 -34.36
C LYS A 39 31.37 -0.09 -33.22
N VAL A 40 30.93 0.30 -32.03
CA VAL A 40 31.71 0.19 -30.78
C VAL A 40 32.08 -1.28 -30.57
N ARG A 41 33.36 -1.61 -30.32
CA ARG A 41 33.80 -3.00 -30.10
C ARG A 41 34.23 -3.26 -28.65
N LEU A 42 35.16 -2.45 -28.18
CA LEU A 42 35.68 -2.47 -26.82
C LEU A 42 35.98 -1.02 -26.42
N SER A 43 35.56 -0.62 -25.23
CA SER A 43 35.88 0.68 -24.66
C SER A 43 36.21 0.52 -23.19
N SER A 44 37.11 1.33 -22.67
CA SER A 44 37.43 1.44 -21.25
C SER A 44 37.12 2.84 -20.76
N LYS A 45 36.54 2.97 -19.57
CA LYS A 45 36.30 4.28 -18.93
C LYS A 45 36.62 4.23 -17.44
N PRO A 46 36.93 5.39 -16.83
CA PRO A 46 36.96 5.56 -15.39
C PRO A 46 35.67 5.06 -14.74
N GLY A 47 35.81 4.21 -13.73
CA GLY A 47 34.74 3.72 -12.87
C GLY A 47 35.00 4.10 -11.41
N GLY A 48 34.13 3.63 -10.51
CA GLY A 48 34.28 3.88 -9.09
C GLY A 48 34.31 5.38 -8.74
N SER A 49 35.20 5.77 -7.82
CA SER A 49 35.36 7.16 -7.37
C SER A 49 35.73 8.13 -8.49
N ALA A 50 36.43 7.66 -9.53
CA ALA A 50 36.86 8.48 -10.65
C ALA A 50 35.68 8.85 -11.58
N MET A 51 34.72 7.96 -11.78
CA MET A 51 33.48 8.27 -12.52
C MET A 51 32.64 9.32 -11.79
N VAL A 52 32.53 9.20 -10.46
CA VAL A 52 31.82 10.20 -9.64
C VAL A 52 32.52 11.55 -9.70
N LEU A 53 33.85 11.60 -9.63
CA LEU A 53 34.62 12.84 -9.79
C LEU A 53 34.34 13.51 -11.14
N GLN A 54 34.30 12.75 -12.25
CA GLN A 54 33.94 13.28 -13.56
C GLN A 54 32.54 13.90 -13.57
N LEU A 55 31.57 13.24 -12.95
CA LEU A 55 30.22 13.76 -12.85
C LEU A 55 30.11 15.01 -11.96
N LEU A 56 30.80 15.04 -10.82
CA LEU A 56 30.82 16.21 -9.94
C LEU A 56 31.41 17.44 -10.63
N ASN A 57 32.48 17.28 -11.41
CA ASN A 57 33.09 18.37 -12.17
C ASN A 57 32.13 18.95 -13.23
N GLU A 58 31.24 18.13 -13.79
CA GLU A 58 30.25 18.58 -14.78
C GLU A 58 29.01 19.20 -14.11
N MET A 59 28.54 18.62 -12.99
CA MET A 59 27.33 19.08 -12.30
C MET A 59 27.54 20.34 -11.46
N ILE A 60 28.73 20.52 -10.88
CA ILE A 60 29.02 21.61 -9.95
C ILE A 60 29.80 22.69 -10.68
N SER A 61 29.12 23.81 -10.95
CA SER A 61 29.75 24.97 -11.57
C SER A 61 30.89 25.52 -10.70
N ALA A 62 31.98 25.95 -11.34
CA ALA A 62 33.11 26.59 -10.69
C ALA A 62 32.78 27.93 -10.00
N GLU A 63 31.55 28.45 -10.09
CA GLU A 63 31.10 29.60 -9.29
C GLU A 63 30.59 29.18 -7.90
N LYS A 64 30.02 27.96 -7.80
CA LYS A 64 29.43 27.42 -6.56
C LYS A 64 30.50 26.78 -5.67
N ALA A 65 31.33 25.89 -6.23
CA ALA A 65 32.38 25.22 -5.49
C ALA A 65 33.52 24.75 -6.40
N ARG A 66 34.70 24.55 -5.81
CA ARG A 66 35.85 23.92 -6.46
C ARG A 66 35.85 22.44 -6.12
N VAL A 67 35.84 21.58 -7.12
CA VAL A 67 35.89 20.11 -6.95
C VAL A 67 37.32 19.62 -7.18
N GLU A 68 37.84 18.81 -6.27
CA GLU A 68 39.16 18.17 -6.35
C GLU A 68 39.03 16.66 -6.13
N GLY A 69 39.88 15.87 -6.80
CA GLY A 69 39.93 14.43 -6.61
C GLY A 69 41.07 13.80 -7.41
N ALA A 70 41.33 12.52 -7.16
CA ALA A 70 42.37 11.78 -7.88
C ALA A 70 41.88 11.40 -9.29
N MET A 71 42.57 11.90 -10.31
CA MET A 71 42.31 11.53 -11.71
C MET A 71 43.03 10.23 -12.04
N LEU A 72 42.37 9.39 -12.86
CA LEU A 72 42.99 8.19 -13.40
C LEU A 72 43.95 8.54 -14.54
N ASP A 73 45.13 7.92 -14.53
CA ASP A 73 46.09 7.99 -15.63
C ASP A 73 45.49 7.34 -16.90
N GLU A 74 45.58 8.03 -18.04
CA GLU A 74 45.15 7.50 -19.34
C GLU A 74 45.87 6.20 -19.70
N GLU A 75 47.09 5.97 -19.20
CA GLU A 75 47.81 4.71 -19.41
C GLU A 75 47.02 3.50 -18.90
N LEU A 76 46.30 3.63 -17.78
CA LEU A 76 45.51 2.56 -17.17
C LEU A 76 44.26 2.23 -17.98
N LEU A 77 43.68 3.23 -18.66
CA LEU A 77 42.55 3.00 -19.56
C LEU A 77 42.98 2.20 -20.80
N ASN A 78 44.25 2.30 -21.19
CA ASN A 78 44.78 1.63 -22.39
C ASN A 78 45.40 0.26 -22.10
N ARG A 79 45.49 -0.18 -20.83
CA ARG A 79 46.09 -1.47 -20.43
C ARG A 79 45.06 -2.42 -19.82
N PRO A 80 44.55 -3.40 -20.58
CA PRO A 80 43.64 -4.39 -20.04
C PRO A 80 44.36 -5.29 -19.02
N LYS A 81 43.66 -5.64 -17.94
CA LYS A 81 44.16 -6.51 -16.84
C LYS A 81 45.40 -5.96 -16.10
N ASP A 82 45.54 -4.64 -16.00
CA ASP A 82 46.62 -4.01 -15.23
C ASP A 82 46.41 -4.22 -13.71
N ASN A 83 47.40 -4.81 -13.03
CA ASN A 83 47.30 -5.15 -11.61
C ASN A 83 47.38 -3.94 -10.66
N ARG A 84 47.66 -2.74 -11.18
CA ARG A 84 47.67 -1.48 -10.41
C ARG A 84 46.27 -0.96 -10.11
N ILE A 85 45.22 -1.49 -10.72
CA ILE A 85 43.85 -1.01 -10.50
C ILE A 85 42.84 -2.14 -10.62
N THR A 86 41.79 -2.06 -9.81
CA THR A 86 40.67 -3.00 -9.93
C THR A 86 39.94 -2.76 -11.25
N THR A 87 39.73 -3.81 -12.02
CA THR A 87 39.04 -3.72 -13.32
C THR A 87 37.76 -4.54 -13.34
N SER A 88 36.73 -3.99 -13.97
CA SER A 88 35.48 -4.70 -14.24
C SER A 88 35.34 -4.96 -15.73
N TRP A 89 34.91 -6.17 -16.10
CA TRP A 89 34.67 -6.56 -17.48
C TRP A 89 33.19 -6.85 -17.67
N THR A 90 32.59 -6.15 -18.63
CA THR A 90 31.15 -6.15 -18.82
C THR A 90 30.78 -6.31 -20.29
N VAL A 91 29.64 -6.97 -20.53
CA VAL A 91 29.09 -7.16 -21.87
C VAL A 91 27.83 -6.30 -22.02
N TRP A 92 27.82 -5.46 -23.05
CA TRP A 92 26.76 -4.50 -23.32
C TRP A 92 26.03 -4.83 -24.60
N LYS A 93 24.72 -4.58 -24.60
CA LYS A 93 23.85 -4.80 -25.75
C LYS A 93 22.95 -3.59 -25.93
N GLU A 94 22.61 -3.31 -27.18
CA GLU A 94 21.60 -2.32 -27.52
C GLU A 94 20.20 -2.94 -27.35
N TYR A 95 19.37 -2.30 -26.53
CA TYR A 95 17.99 -2.72 -26.28
C TYR A 95 17.03 -1.66 -26.81
N VAL A 96 15.96 -2.11 -27.46
CA VAL A 96 14.84 -1.23 -27.84
C VAL A 96 14.15 -0.76 -26.57
N ASN A 97 13.92 0.54 -26.42
CA ASN A 97 13.23 1.09 -25.26
C ASN A 97 11.71 1.02 -25.45
N PRO A 98 10.98 0.24 -24.64
CA PRO A 98 9.53 0.18 -24.74
C PRO A 98 8.91 1.57 -24.54
N GLY A 99 8.00 1.95 -25.43
CA GLY A 99 7.36 3.28 -25.42
C GLY A 99 8.15 4.40 -26.11
N PHE A 100 9.36 4.13 -26.62
CA PHE A 100 10.19 5.11 -27.31
C PHE A 100 10.61 4.63 -28.71
N GLN A 101 10.95 5.59 -29.59
CA GLN A 101 11.42 5.30 -30.96
C GLN A 101 12.95 5.19 -31.08
N TYR A 102 13.65 4.96 -29.97
CA TYR A 102 15.11 4.82 -29.93
C TYR A 102 15.53 3.64 -29.05
N SER A 103 16.76 3.18 -29.25
CA SER A 103 17.38 2.12 -28.47
C SER A 103 18.49 2.68 -27.59
N SER A 104 18.84 1.96 -26.53
CA SER A 104 19.86 2.35 -25.57
C SER A 104 20.82 1.20 -25.27
N PHE A 105 22.10 1.51 -25.07
CA PHE A 105 23.09 0.54 -24.61
C PHE A 105 22.97 0.29 -23.12
N ARG A 106 22.78 -0.98 -22.74
CA ARG A 106 22.69 -1.41 -21.35
C ARG A 106 23.51 -2.67 -21.10
N LEU A 107 23.79 -2.94 -19.83
CA LEU A 107 24.56 -4.10 -19.41
C LEU A 107 23.74 -5.37 -19.64
N GLU A 108 24.20 -6.25 -20.51
CA GLU A 108 23.61 -7.57 -20.71
C GLU A 108 24.03 -8.51 -19.57
N LYS A 109 25.33 -8.55 -19.25
CA LYS A 109 25.88 -9.38 -18.19
C LYS A 109 27.25 -8.92 -17.70
N TRP A 110 27.51 -9.21 -16.44
CA TRP A 110 28.86 -9.18 -15.86
C TRP A 110 29.69 -10.33 -16.43
N HIS A 111 30.93 -10.04 -16.84
CA HIS A 111 31.82 -11.06 -17.40
C HIS A 111 32.89 -11.49 -16.40
N GLU A 112 33.67 -10.54 -15.90
CA GLU A 112 34.82 -10.79 -15.03
C GLU A 112 35.03 -9.58 -14.12
N PHE A 113 35.58 -9.81 -12.94
CA PHE A 113 35.99 -8.78 -12.00
C PHE A 113 37.39 -9.13 -11.51
N GLU A 114 38.34 -8.23 -11.70
CA GLU A 114 39.76 -8.47 -11.42
C GLU A 114 40.25 -7.48 -10.36
N PRO A 115 40.52 -7.93 -9.13
CA PRO A 115 41.07 -7.09 -8.09
C PRO A 115 42.46 -6.56 -8.48
N GLY A 116 42.71 -5.28 -8.21
CA GLY A 116 44.02 -4.65 -8.39
C GLY A 116 44.41 -3.77 -7.20
N PHE A 117 45.69 -3.41 -7.13
CA PHE A 117 46.29 -2.68 -6.02
C PHE A 117 46.52 -1.21 -6.38
N TRP A 118 45.53 -0.38 -6.08
CA TRP A 118 45.63 1.07 -6.27
C TRP A 118 46.58 1.72 -5.26
N ASP A 119 47.45 2.61 -5.74
CA ASP A 119 48.37 3.40 -4.92
C ASP A 119 47.64 4.58 -4.27
N TYR A 120 46.85 4.28 -3.22
CA TYR A 120 46.12 5.30 -2.46
C TYR A 120 47.03 6.41 -1.88
N PRO A 121 48.25 6.12 -1.35
CA PRO A 121 49.17 7.16 -0.89
C PRO A 121 49.51 8.23 -1.93
N SER A 122 49.78 7.83 -3.17
CA SER A 122 50.06 8.78 -4.27
C SER A 122 48.82 9.58 -4.70
N ALA A 123 47.62 9.06 -4.45
CA ALA A 123 46.33 9.70 -4.73
C ALA A 123 45.81 10.57 -3.56
N LYS A 124 46.61 10.80 -2.52
CA LYS A 124 46.22 11.56 -1.33
C LYS A 124 45.84 13.00 -1.67
N LEU A 125 44.70 13.45 -1.14
CA LEU A 125 44.26 14.85 -1.24
C LEU A 125 44.76 15.67 -0.04
N TYR A 126 45.09 16.93 -0.31
CA TYR A 126 45.65 17.88 0.66
C TYR A 126 44.71 19.06 0.90
N GLY A 127 44.83 19.70 2.06
CA GLY A 127 43.98 20.82 2.46
C GLY A 127 42.71 20.40 3.21
N ASN A 128 41.86 21.40 3.48
CA ASN A 128 40.66 21.27 4.31
C ASN A 128 39.41 21.51 3.46
N PRO A 129 38.73 20.46 2.97
CA PRO A 129 37.49 20.61 2.21
C PRO A 129 36.33 21.02 3.12
N ASP A 130 35.38 21.78 2.58
CA ASP A 130 34.11 22.06 3.23
C ASP A 130 33.16 20.84 3.14
N LEU A 131 33.19 20.12 2.02
CA LEU A 131 32.49 18.83 1.83
C LEU A 131 33.48 17.75 1.41
N LEU A 132 33.49 16.63 2.14
CA LEU A 132 34.23 15.44 1.76
C LEU A 132 33.28 14.36 1.22
N VAL A 133 33.44 14.00 -0.05
CA VAL A 133 32.72 12.90 -0.69
C VAL A 133 33.64 11.68 -0.76
N ILE A 134 33.18 10.55 -0.21
CA ILE A 134 33.95 9.33 -0.12
C ILE A 134 33.18 8.19 -0.79
N GLN A 135 33.82 7.49 -1.72
CA GLN A 135 33.30 6.25 -2.28
C GLN A 135 34.08 5.04 -1.78
N ASP A 136 33.51 4.35 -0.81
CA ASP A 136 34.05 3.13 -0.24
C ASP A 136 33.24 1.92 -0.75
N SER A 137 33.82 1.20 -1.70
CA SER A 137 33.25 -0.01 -2.30
C SER A 137 33.89 -1.29 -1.76
N GLY A 138 34.81 -1.18 -0.79
CA GLY A 138 35.51 -2.33 -0.22
C GLY A 138 36.72 -2.79 -1.02
N LEU A 139 37.27 -1.94 -1.91
CA LEU A 139 38.40 -2.30 -2.78
C LEU A 139 39.78 -1.94 -2.21
N GLY A 140 39.82 -1.45 -0.98
CA GLY A 140 41.06 -1.24 -0.22
C GLY A 140 41.19 0.15 0.42
N PHE A 141 40.49 1.18 -0.08
CA PHE A 141 40.61 2.55 0.42
C PHE A 141 40.39 2.65 1.94
N ARG A 142 39.38 1.97 2.47
CA ARG A 142 39.04 1.99 3.90
C ARG A 142 40.14 1.46 4.83
N ASN A 143 41.12 0.72 4.29
CA ASN A 143 42.20 0.10 5.05
C ASN A 143 43.55 0.79 4.86
N CYS A 144 43.66 1.79 3.96
CA CYS A 144 44.92 2.48 3.68
C CYS A 144 44.94 3.88 4.30
N LYS A 145 45.37 3.97 5.57
CA LYS A 145 45.42 5.24 6.33
C LYS A 145 46.31 6.29 5.68
N GLU A 146 47.41 5.85 5.06
CA GLU A 146 48.38 6.72 4.40
C GLU A 146 47.78 7.45 3.20
N GLY A 147 46.83 6.82 2.51
CA GLY A 147 46.12 7.37 1.35
C GLY A 147 44.85 8.15 1.66
N TRP A 148 44.42 8.21 2.93
CA TRP A 148 43.30 9.06 3.31
C TRP A 148 43.64 10.54 3.13
N PRO A 149 42.65 11.39 2.76
CA PRO A 149 42.82 12.84 2.70
C PRO A 149 43.47 13.40 3.96
N GLU A 150 44.27 14.47 3.81
CA GLU A 150 44.99 15.13 4.91
C GLU A 150 44.06 15.48 6.07
N VAL A 151 42.83 15.93 5.78
CA VAL A 151 41.83 16.29 6.80
C VAL A 151 41.42 15.12 7.70
N LEU A 152 41.48 13.87 7.19
CA LEU A 152 41.26 12.67 8.01
C LEU A 152 42.52 12.24 8.77
N SER A 153 43.70 12.69 8.34
CA SER A 153 44.99 12.43 8.99
C SER A 153 45.30 13.42 10.13
N ALA A 154 44.57 14.53 10.23
CA ALA A 154 44.86 15.63 11.15
C ALA A 154 44.81 15.22 12.64
N LEU A 155 45.79 15.73 13.41
CA LEU A 155 45.85 15.58 14.88
C LEU A 155 45.03 16.66 15.60
N SER A 156 44.79 17.81 14.97
CA SER A 156 43.95 18.90 15.48
C SER A 156 42.52 18.79 14.94
N ARG A 157 41.54 19.17 15.76
CA ARG A 157 40.12 19.27 15.35
C ARG A 157 39.77 20.60 14.66
N ASP A 158 40.77 21.43 14.42
CA ASP A 158 40.61 22.71 13.71
C ASP A 158 40.53 22.45 12.20
N ASN A 159 39.61 23.11 11.50
CA ASN A 159 39.38 23.01 10.04
C ASN A 159 38.93 21.63 9.52
N LEU A 160 38.06 20.95 10.27
CA LEU A 160 37.36 19.74 9.80
C LEU A 160 36.27 20.08 8.76
N PRO A 161 35.88 19.13 7.88
CA PRO A 161 34.81 19.37 6.91
C PRO A 161 33.48 19.68 7.61
N HIS A 162 32.65 20.47 6.92
CA HIS A 162 31.31 20.80 7.37
C HIS A 162 30.39 19.57 7.27
N ASP A 163 30.43 18.84 6.15
CA ASP A 163 29.71 17.58 5.96
C ASP A 163 30.59 16.51 5.30
N ILE A 164 30.20 15.24 5.47
CA ILE A 164 30.74 14.10 4.73
C ILE A 164 29.58 13.38 4.04
N ILE A 165 29.74 13.05 2.76
CA ILE A 165 28.88 12.08 2.06
C ILE A 165 29.71 10.83 1.79
N LEU A 166 29.40 9.73 2.48
CA LEU A 166 30.14 8.48 2.37
C LEU A 166 29.26 7.40 1.73
N LYS A 167 29.54 7.02 0.49
CA LYS A 167 29.02 5.77 -0.07
C LYS A 167 29.77 4.61 0.56
N LEU A 168 29.03 3.71 1.21
CA LEU A 168 29.56 2.52 1.88
C LEU A 168 28.96 1.25 1.24
N GLY A 169 29.81 0.34 0.75
CA GLY A 169 29.41 -1.01 0.32
C GLY A 169 30.20 -2.10 1.03
N GLN A 170 29.85 -3.38 0.85
CA GLN A 170 30.61 -4.53 1.40
C GLN A 170 31.01 -4.38 2.88
N TYR A 171 30.04 -4.19 3.78
CA TYR A 171 30.26 -4.02 5.23
C TYR A 171 29.64 -5.15 6.06
N ASN A 172 29.33 -6.28 5.42
CA ASN A 172 28.73 -7.46 6.01
C ASN A 172 29.73 -8.34 6.79
N ASP A 173 30.98 -8.44 6.35
CA ASP A 173 31.93 -9.47 6.80
C ASP A 173 32.83 -9.05 7.98
N SER A 174 32.79 -7.79 8.42
CA SER A 174 33.55 -7.32 9.60
C SER A 174 32.84 -6.17 10.30
N LYS A 175 32.83 -6.19 11.64
CA LYS A 175 32.40 -5.05 12.45
C LYS A 175 33.42 -3.90 12.44
N GLU A 176 34.66 -4.18 12.09
CA GLU A 176 35.73 -3.19 12.05
C GLU A 176 35.80 -2.55 10.67
N ASN A 177 35.62 -1.24 10.63
CA ASN A 177 35.85 -0.42 9.45
C ASN A 177 36.72 0.76 9.89
N PRO A 178 38.05 0.71 9.64
CA PRO A 178 38.99 1.71 10.15
C PRO A 178 38.66 3.14 9.72
N LEU A 179 38.07 3.31 8.54
CA LEU A 179 37.63 4.61 8.03
C LEU A 179 36.44 5.14 8.84
N LEU A 180 35.44 4.31 9.14
CA LEU A 180 34.31 4.70 9.99
C LEU A 180 34.77 5.00 11.43
N ASP A 181 35.66 4.17 11.98
CA ASP A 181 36.24 4.39 13.30
C ASP A 181 36.95 5.75 13.35
N ARG A 182 37.70 6.09 12.30
CA ARG A 182 38.38 7.38 12.18
C ARG A 182 37.41 8.57 12.11
N ILE A 183 36.34 8.45 11.34
CA ILE A 183 35.28 9.47 11.27
C ILE A 183 34.67 9.71 12.66
N ILE A 184 34.47 8.66 13.45
CA ILE A 184 33.96 8.75 14.82
C ILE A 184 34.99 9.41 15.75
N GLU A 185 36.27 9.02 15.69
CA GLU A 185 37.35 9.61 16.50
C GLU A 185 37.49 11.13 16.32
N LEU A 186 37.34 11.60 15.07
CA LEU A 186 37.37 13.01 14.71
C LEU A 186 36.09 13.77 15.10
N GLY A 187 35.06 13.07 15.60
CA GLY A 187 33.77 13.66 15.95
C GLY A 187 32.93 14.03 14.73
N LEU A 188 33.23 13.49 13.54
CA LEU A 188 32.56 13.83 12.29
C LEU A 188 31.28 13.03 12.04
N ALA A 189 31.00 11.99 12.83
CA ALA A 189 29.86 11.10 12.60
C ALA A 189 28.51 11.84 12.47
N HIS A 190 28.22 12.81 13.35
CA HIS A 190 27.00 13.62 13.31
C HIS A 190 26.87 14.54 12.08
N ARG A 191 27.92 14.66 11.27
CA ARG A 191 28.00 15.42 10.01
C ARG A 191 28.07 14.51 8.78
N THR A 192 28.07 13.19 8.99
CA THR A 192 28.21 12.21 7.92
C THR A 192 26.86 11.70 7.48
N THR A 193 26.54 11.89 6.19
CA THR A 193 25.48 11.19 5.48
C THR A 193 26.07 9.90 4.89
N ILE A 194 25.58 8.74 5.34
CA ILE A 194 25.94 7.45 4.74
C ILE A 194 25.02 7.18 3.56
N VAL A 195 25.56 6.74 2.44
CA VAL A 195 24.80 6.22 1.29
C VAL A 195 25.14 4.75 1.11
N THR A 196 24.14 3.87 1.12
CA THR A 196 24.33 2.43 0.91
C THR A 196 23.28 1.88 -0.06
N THR A 197 23.40 0.61 -0.44
CA THR A 197 22.44 -0.09 -1.29
C THR A 197 21.60 -1.07 -0.47
N LEU A 198 20.37 -1.33 -0.92
CA LEU A 198 19.53 -2.38 -0.36
C LEU A 198 20.21 -3.76 -0.42
N SER A 199 21.00 -4.02 -1.47
CA SER A 199 21.77 -5.26 -1.64
C SER A 199 22.86 -5.41 -0.58
N ASP A 200 23.59 -4.33 -0.25
CA ASP A 200 24.58 -4.34 0.83
C ASP A 200 23.92 -4.49 2.20
N LEU A 201 22.72 -3.95 2.39
CA LEU A 201 21.98 -4.11 3.64
C LEU A 201 21.47 -5.55 3.81
N ARG A 202 21.02 -6.19 2.72
CA ARG A 202 20.59 -7.59 2.68
C ARG A 202 21.72 -8.59 2.91
N SER A 203 22.98 -8.21 2.69
CA SER A 203 24.12 -9.08 2.98
C SER A 203 24.48 -9.09 4.47
N CYS A 204 23.95 -8.17 5.27
CA CYS A 204 24.09 -8.20 6.74
C CYS A 204 23.19 -9.28 7.38
N ALA A 205 23.44 -9.60 8.64
CA ALA A 205 22.63 -10.53 9.43
C ALA A 205 21.29 -9.91 9.91
N VAL A 206 20.52 -9.36 8.98
CA VAL A 206 19.20 -8.72 9.16
C VAL A 206 18.19 -9.38 8.21
N LYS A 207 16.90 -9.29 8.55
CA LYS A 207 15.83 -9.85 7.71
C LYS A 207 15.25 -8.75 6.82
N ILE A 208 15.56 -8.79 5.54
CA ILE A 208 14.94 -7.96 4.50
C ILE A 208 14.55 -8.90 3.35
N GLY A 209 13.25 -9.07 3.14
CA GLY A 209 12.72 -9.90 2.05
C GLY A 209 12.79 -9.20 0.70
N ILE A 210 12.40 -9.93 -0.35
CA ILE A 210 11.99 -9.29 -1.62
C ILE A 210 10.69 -8.54 -1.32
N SER A 211 10.63 -7.26 -1.70
CA SER A 211 9.49 -6.41 -1.31
C SER A 211 8.15 -6.97 -1.79
N LEU A 212 7.21 -7.10 -0.86
CA LEU A 212 5.80 -7.29 -1.18
C LEU A 212 5.02 -5.97 -1.18
N SER A 213 5.53 -4.93 -0.54
CA SER A 213 4.92 -3.59 -0.45
C SER A 213 5.96 -2.56 -0.03
N TRP A 214 5.76 -1.29 -0.39
CA TRP A 214 6.65 -0.20 0.04
C TRP A 214 6.59 0.01 1.56
N GLU A 215 5.45 -0.24 2.20
CA GLU A 215 5.31 -0.23 3.66
C GLU A 215 6.23 -1.25 4.32
N ARG A 216 6.18 -2.50 3.87
CA ARG A 216 7.03 -3.56 4.42
C ARG A 216 8.50 -3.30 4.15
N MET A 217 8.82 -2.77 2.97
CA MET A 217 10.17 -2.34 2.64
C MET A 217 10.68 -1.25 3.58
N LEU A 218 9.86 -0.24 3.87
CA LEU A 218 10.20 0.80 4.83
C LEU A 218 10.45 0.22 6.22
N GLU A 219 9.55 -0.64 6.72
CA GLU A 219 9.68 -1.30 8.03
C GLU A 219 10.97 -2.13 8.13
N GLU A 220 11.23 -3.00 7.15
CA GLU A 220 12.39 -3.90 7.15
C GLU A 220 13.70 -3.12 7.00
N VAL A 221 13.75 -2.07 6.16
CA VAL A 221 14.94 -1.24 6.00
C VAL A 221 15.22 -0.40 7.24
N VAL A 222 14.21 0.25 7.82
CA VAL A 222 14.39 1.04 9.06
C VAL A 222 14.84 0.15 10.20
N ALA A 223 14.21 -1.02 10.38
CA ALA A 223 14.62 -2.00 11.39
C ALA A 223 16.05 -2.51 11.18
N ALA A 224 16.46 -2.72 9.92
CA ALA A 224 17.81 -3.15 9.60
C ALA A 224 18.86 -2.06 9.85
N VAL A 225 18.58 -0.81 9.47
CA VAL A 225 19.48 0.33 9.71
C VAL A 225 19.67 0.57 11.21
N LEU A 226 18.59 0.46 11.99
CA LEU A 226 18.61 0.63 13.44
C LEU A 226 19.09 -0.63 14.20
N SER A 227 19.44 -1.70 13.48
CA SER A 227 19.95 -2.93 14.08
C SER A 227 21.42 -2.81 14.46
N SER A 228 21.79 -3.35 15.64
CA SER A 228 23.20 -3.52 16.05
C SER A 228 23.99 -4.51 15.18
N LYS A 229 23.33 -5.16 14.21
CA LYS A 229 23.97 -5.98 13.17
C LYS A 229 24.53 -5.14 12.01
N CYS A 230 24.16 -3.87 11.93
CA CYS A 230 24.67 -2.91 10.96
C CYS A 230 25.57 -1.85 11.65
N PRO A 231 26.46 -1.16 10.91
CA PRO A 231 27.44 -0.26 11.52
C PRO A 231 26.87 1.12 11.91
N PHE A 232 25.57 1.36 11.71
CA PHE A 232 24.97 2.70 11.76
C PHE A 232 24.53 3.17 13.16
N VAL A 233 24.35 2.24 14.09
CA VAL A 233 23.95 2.52 15.48
C VAL A 233 25.09 2.30 16.47
N ASP A 234 24.98 2.88 17.66
CA ASP A 234 25.90 2.66 18.78
C ASP A 234 26.05 1.17 19.18
N GLN A 235 27.05 0.85 20.00
CA GLN A 235 27.31 -0.53 20.43
C GLN A 235 26.13 -1.17 21.21
N GLN A 236 25.22 -0.35 21.73
CA GLN A 236 24.04 -0.78 22.48
C GLN A 236 22.80 -0.87 21.57
N GLY A 237 22.90 -0.46 20.29
CA GLY A 237 21.80 -0.42 19.32
C GLY A 237 20.72 0.60 19.64
N LYS A 238 21.02 1.65 20.41
CA LYS A 238 19.99 2.58 20.91
C LYS A 238 19.89 3.87 20.10
N THR A 239 21.00 4.38 19.59
CA THR A 239 21.03 5.66 18.88
C THR A 239 21.83 5.61 17.59
N MET A 240 21.34 6.35 16.58
CA MET A 240 22.05 6.56 15.32
C MET A 240 23.37 7.30 15.57
N LYS A 241 24.47 6.76 15.04
CA LYS A 241 25.81 7.38 15.11
C LYS A 241 25.96 8.54 14.12
N TYR A 242 25.37 8.37 12.95
CA TYR A 242 25.56 9.25 11.80
C TYR A 242 24.40 10.24 11.66
N LYS A 243 24.61 11.32 10.89
CA LYS A 243 23.56 12.32 10.58
C LYS A 243 22.30 11.63 10.06
N GLN A 244 22.49 10.77 9.07
CA GLN A 244 21.45 9.95 8.44
C GLN A 244 22.07 8.83 7.60
N VAL A 245 21.26 7.84 7.24
CA VAL A 245 21.60 6.77 6.29
C VAL A 245 20.59 6.76 5.14
N ILE A 246 21.08 6.89 3.91
CA ILE A 246 20.30 6.81 2.67
C ILE A 246 20.53 5.43 2.05
N VAL A 247 19.50 4.59 2.04
CA VAL A 247 19.51 3.24 1.45
C VAL A 247 18.86 3.30 0.07
N THR A 248 19.63 3.03 -0.98
CA THR A 248 19.15 3.06 -2.37
C THR A 248 18.51 1.74 -2.79
N ILE A 249 17.42 1.82 -3.55
CA ILE A 249 16.62 0.67 -4.02
C ILE A 249 16.68 0.65 -5.56
N GLY A 250 17.90 0.68 -6.08
CA GLY A 250 18.19 0.78 -7.51
C GLY A 250 17.57 2.06 -8.12
N ALA A 251 16.90 1.91 -9.26
CA ALA A 251 16.14 2.99 -9.91
C ALA A 251 14.70 3.13 -9.35
N SER A 252 14.30 2.26 -8.42
CA SER A 252 12.91 2.16 -7.96
C SER A 252 12.61 3.19 -6.86
N GLY A 253 13.57 3.47 -5.98
CA GLY A 253 13.36 4.34 -4.82
C GLY A 253 14.56 4.44 -3.88
N ALA A 254 14.35 5.03 -2.71
CA ALA A 254 15.32 5.14 -1.63
C ALA A 254 14.64 5.31 -0.26
N VAL A 255 15.30 4.91 0.83
CA VAL A 255 14.86 5.15 2.21
C VAL A 255 15.92 5.98 2.93
N ILE A 256 15.51 7.08 3.55
CA ILE A 256 16.33 7.95 4.37
C ILE A 256 15.96 7.67 5.83
N VAL A 257 16.93 7.25 6.63
CA VAL A 257 16.77 6.98 8.06
C VAL A 257 17.59 7.99 8.84
N GLU A 258 16.90 8.84 9.59
CA GLU A 258 17.46 9.79 10.54
C GLU A 258 17.28 9.25 11.96
N LYS A 259 17.68 10.04 12.98
CA LYS A 259 17.61 9.61 14.38
C LYS A 259 16.19 9.26 14.83
N ASP A 260 15.23 10.15 14.59
CA ASP A 260 13.86 10.04 15.10
C ASP A 260 12.81 9.93 13.98
N LYS A 261 13.24 10.06 12.72
CA LYS A 261 12.39 10.13 11.53
C LYS A 261 12.95 9.25 10.43
N CYS A 262 12.07 8.73 9.59
CA CYS A 262 12.43 8.13 8.33
C CYS A 262 11.57 8.68 7.19
N THR A 263 12.09 8.56 5.97
CA THR A 263 11.40 8.95 4.74
C THR A 263 11.65 7.89 3.67
N ILE A 264 10.60 7.48 2.96
CA ILE A 264 10.70 6.63 1.77
C ILE A 264 10.33 7.44 0.53
N ILE A 265 11.14 7.26 -0.50
CA ILE A 265 10.90 7.69 -1.87
C ILE A 265 10.68 6.41 -2.68
N PHE A 266 9.57 6.32 -3.39
CA PHE A 266 9.14 5.06 -4.01
C PHE A 266 8.49 5.26 -5.38
N ASP A 267 8.55 4.22 -6.22
CA ASP A 267 7.79 4.18 -7.47
C ASP A 267 6.30 4.12 -7.16
N ARG A 268 5.50 5.04 -7.70
CA ARG A 268 4.05 5.04 -7.43
C ARG A 268 3.29 3.97 -8.19
N SER A 269 3.88 3.44 -9.26
CA SER A 269 3.27 2.54 -10.23
C SER A 269 3.82 1.11 -10.19
N GLY A 270 4.75 0.84 -9.28
CA GLY A 270 5.37 -0.47 -9.11
C GLY A 270 6.15 -0.56 -7.80
N GLN A 271 6.92 -1.63 -7.63
CA GLN A 271 7.73 -1.87 -6.43
C GLN A 271 9.22 -1.98 -6.77
N GLU A 272 9.99 -2.51 -5.83
CA GLU A 272 11.39 -2.85 -6.03
C GLU A 272 11.62 -3.63 -7.35
N GLY A 273 12.42 -3.03 -8.24
CA GLY A 273 12.90 -3.67 -9.47
C GLY A 273 11.95 -3.52 -10.66
N ASP A 274 10.69 -3.18 -10.44
CA ASP A 274 9.67 -3.14 -11.49
C ASP A 274 10.00 -2.07 -12.55
N PHE A 275 10.42 -0.86 -12.14
CA PHE A 275 10.88 0.18 -13.07
C PHE A 275 11.99 -0.33 -14.01
N ALA A 276 13.00 -1.01 -13.45
CA ALA A 276 14.12 -1.50 -14.26
C ALA A 276 13.69 -2.64 -15.18
N SER A 277 12.76 -3.50 -14.74
CA SER A 277 12.25 -4.61 -15.55
C SER A 277 11.45 -4.17 -16.79
N GLN A 278 10.86 -2.97 -16.76
CA GLN A 278 10.17 -2.38 -17.92
C GLN A 278 11.12 -2.13 -19.09
N PHE A 279 12.43 -2.03 -18.80
CA PHE A 279 13.41 -1.72 -19.81
C PHE A 279 14.57 -2.74 -19.78
N PRO A 280 14.66 -3.64 -20.78
CA PRO A 280 15.60 -4.76 -20.74
C PRO A 280 17.07 -4.35 -20.57
N GLY A 281 17.80 -5.12 -19.76
CA GLY A 281 19.23 -4.89 -19.46
C GLY A 281 19.46 -4.25 -18.10
N GLN A 282 20.59 -4.56 -17.47
CA GLN A 282 21.03 -3.94 -16.23
C GLN A 282 21.70 -2.58 -16.50
N MET A 283 21.93 -1.79 -15.45
CA MET A 283 22.61 -0.50 -15.59
C MET A 283 23.62 -0.28 -14.48
N MET A 284 24.77 0.31 -14.83
CA MET A 284 25.81 0.75 -13.91
C MET A 284 25.73 2.27 -13.74
N GLY A 285 26.00 2.77 -12.52
CA GLY A 285 26.12 4.22 -12.27
C GLY A 285 24.96 4.89 -11.52
N TYR A 286 23.97 4.15 -11.01
CA TYR A 286 22.90 4.72 -10.15
C TYR A 286 23.46 5.47 -8.93
N HIS A 287 24.48 4.91 -8.29
CA HIS A 287 25.13 5.54 -7.13
C HIS A 287 25.81 6.86 -7.52
N ALA A 288 26.39 6.95 -8.72
CA ALA A 288 27.01 8.19 -9.20
C ALA A 288 25.96 9.28 -9.41
N CYS A 289 24.79 8.94 -9.99
CA CYS A 289 23.67 9.87 -10.12
C CYS A 289 23.22 10.43 -8.76
N LEU A 290 23.09 9.55 -7.76
CA LEU A 290 22.69 9.98 -6.41
C LEU A 290 23.78 10.84 -5.74
N LEU A 291 25.03 10.40 -5.73
CA LEU A 291 26.13 11.16 -5.13
C LEU A 291 26.29 12.53 -5.81
N GLY A 292 26.17 12.58 -7.14
CA GLY A 292 26.16 13.80 -7.92
C GLY A 292 25.05 14.75 -7.49
N ALA A 293 23.81 14.25 -7.36
CA ALA A 293 22.68 15.06 -6.91
C ALA A 293 22.84 15.58 -5.47
N LEU A 294 23.30 14.74 -4.55
CA LEU A 294 23.51 15.11 -3.14
C LEU A 294 24.60 16.16 -2.98
N ALA A 295 25.76 15.97 -3.62
CA ALA A 295 26.86 16.91 -3.55
C ALA A 295 26.55 18.23 -4.28
N THR A 296 25.80 18.19 -5.37
CA THR A 296 25.37 19.41 -6.09
C THR A 296 24.37 20.21 -5.26
N ALA A 297 23.38 19.54 -4.65
CA ALA A 297 22.44 20.20 -3.74
C ALA A 297 23.15 20.80 -2.52
N TRP A 298 24.18 20.12 -2.00
CA TRP A 298 25.03 20.67 -0.95
C TRP A 298 25.83 21.89 -1.43
N ALA A 299 26.39 21.86 -2.64
CA ALA A 299 27.14 22.99 -3.20
C ALA A 299 26.27 24.23 -3.45
N GLU A 300 24.96 24.04 -3.66
CA GLU A 300 23.98 25.11 -3.84
C GLU A 300 23.63 25.84 -2.55
N ASP A 301 23.36 25.10 -1.47
CA ASP A 301 23.04 25.67 -0.15
C ASP A 301 23.57 24.75 0.97
N PRO A 302 24.85 24.88 1.35
CA PRO A 302 25.49 24.03 2.37
C PRO A 302 24.80 24.05 3.73
N GLU A 303 24.14 25.17 4.09
CA GLU A 303 23.51 25.33 5.40
C GLU A 303 22.10 24.72 5.46
N ARG A 304 21.39 24.62 4.33
CA ARG A 304 19.98 24.20 4.28
C ARG A 304 19.69 23.15 3.22
N VAL A 305 20.57 22.16 3.10
CA VAL A 305 20.39 21.05 2.15
C VAL A 305 19.09 20.30 2.42
N ASN A 306 18.20 20.29 1.42
CA ASN A 306 17.03 19.43 1.40
C ASN A 306 17.42 18.01 0.93
N TRP A 307 17.80 17.16 1.87
CA TRP A 307 18.26 15.78 1.58
C TRP A 307 17.20 14.90 0.93
N ILE A 308 15.92 15.14 1.23
CA ILE A 308 14.81 14.40 0.63
C ILE A 308 14.72 14.76 -0.86
N GLU A 309 14.68 16.05 -1.19
CA GLU A 309 14.64 16.53 -2.57
C GLU A 309 15.89 16.13 -3.37
N ALA A 310 17.08 16.24 -2.78
CA ALA A 310 18.32 15.82 -3.43
C ALA A 310 18.33 14.31 -3.73
N THR A 311 17.82 13.48 -2.81
CA THR A 311 17.65 12.05 -3.03
C THR A 311 16.60 11.77 -4.11
N PHE A 312 15.49 12.50 -4.11
CA PHE A 312 14.42 12.41 -5.12
C PHE A 312 14.95 12.69 -6.52
N ILE A 313 15.73 13.76 -6.69
CA ILE A 313 16.41 14.10 -7.95
C ILE A 313 17.43 13.00 -8.32
N GLY A 314 18.21 12.51 -7.35
CA GLY A 314 19.16 11.41 -7.57
C GLY A 314 18.50 10.14 -8.13
N VAL A 315 17.32 9.76 -7.61
CA VAL A 315 16.53 8.63 -8.13
C VAL A 315 16.01 8.93 -9.55
N LYS A 316 15.52 10.15 -9.82
CA LYS A 316 15.12 10.57 -11.18
C LYS A 316 16.27 10.46 -12.19
N LEU A 317 17.47 10.90 -11.81
CA LEU A 317 18.66 10.79 -12.65
C LEU A 317 19.06 9.32 -12.88
N ALA A 318 18.97 8.47 -11.86
CA ALA A 318 19.20 7.03 -11.99
C ALA A 318 18.19 6.38 -12.95
N ARG A 319 16.91 6.78 -12.88
CA ARG A 319 15.86 6.36 -13.83
C ARG A 319 16.16 6.82 -15.25
N LYS A 320 16.54 8.09 -15.43
CA LYS A 320 16.93 8.63 -16.73
C LYS A 320 18.11 7.86 -17.33
N LEU A 321 19.17 7.64 -16.54
CA LEU A 321 20.32 6.83 -16.93
C LEU A 321 19.90 5.42 -17.38
N HIS A 322 18.96 4.80 -16.66
CA HIS A 322 18.45 3.51 -17.04
C HIS A 322 17.79 3.58 -18.43
N VAL A 323 16.87 4.53 -18.66
CA VAL A 323 16.13 4.67 -19.92
C VAL A 323 17.04 5.03 -21.10
N GLU A 324 17.92 6.01 -20.95
CA GLU A 324 18.80 6.49 -22.03
C GLU A 324 20.05 5.62 -22.23
N GLY A 325 20.42 4.85 -21.22
CA GLY A 325 21.60 4.00 -21.26
C GLY A 325 22.91 4.77 -21.36
N TYR A 326 23.97 4.05 -21.73
CA TYR A 326 25.28 4.66 -21.97
C TYR A 326 25.33 5.27 -23.37
N GLU A 327 26.02 6.41 -23.49
CA GLU A 327 26.15 7.10 -24.76
C GLU A 327 27.31 6.55 -25.60
N VAL A 328 27.15 6.63 -26.92
CA VAL A 328 28.19 6.30 -27.88
C VAL A 328 28.84 7.60 -28.33
N VAL A 329 30.12 7.77 -28.03
CA VAL A 329 30.94 8.91 -28.45
C VAL A 329 31.92 8.52 -29.53
N GLU A 330 32.21 9.44 -30.45
CA GLU A 330 33.16 9.25 -31.53
C GLU A 330 34.43 10.08 -31.27
N GLN A 331 35.58 9.41 -31.27
CA GLN A 331 36.89 10.01 -31.06
C GLN A 331 37.91 9.28 -31.95
N ASP A 332 38.77 10.02 -32.65
CA ASP A 332 39.81 9.47 -33.52
C ASP A 332 39.30 8.41 -34.53
N ASP A 333 38.16 8.68 -35.18
CA ASP A 333 37.43 7.78 -36.10
C ASP A 333 36.94 6.45 -35.46
N HIS A 334 36.94 6.36 -34.13
CA HIS A 334 36.46 5.20 -33.38
C HIS A 334 35.29 5.59 -32.46
N LYS A 335 34.35 4.65 -32.30
CA LYS A 335 33.24 4.83 -31.37
C LYS A 335 33.49 4.10 -30.05
N TYR A 336 33.18 4.76 -28.95
CA TYR A 336 33.35 4.26 -27.59
C TYR A 336 32.05 4.39 -26.81
N LEU A 337 31.80 3.45 -25.91
CA LEU A 337 30.70 3.57 -24.95
C LEU A 337 31.19 4.31 -23.70
N GLN A 338 30.38 5.21 -23.14
CA GLN A 338 30.70 5.88 -21.89
C GLN A 338 29.46 6.26 -21.07
N PHE A 339 29.70 6.52 -19.78
CA PHE A 339 28.69 7.11 -18.91
C PHE A 339 28.29 8.51 -19.44
N PRO A 340 26.99 8.83 -19.55
CA PRO A 340 26.51 10.04 -20.20
C PRO A 340 26.58 11.28 -19.26
N THR A 341 27.79 11.64 -18.84
CA THR A 341 28.05 12.64 -17.79
C THR A 341 27.33 13.98 -18.05
N LYS A 342 27.45 14.50 -19.28
CA LYS A 342 26.84 15.78 -19.68
C LYS A 342 25.32 15.72 -19.69
N ALA A 343 24.76 14.63 -20.21
CA ALA A 343 23.30 14.47 -20.27
C ALA A 343 22.68 14.40 -18.85
N ILE A 344 23.36 13.72 -17.92
CA ILE A 344 22.93 13.66 -16.51
C ILE A 344 23.03 15.03 -15.83
N ALA A 345 24.12 15.77 -16.04
CA ALA A 345 24.29 17.11 -15.46
C ALA A 345 23.26 18.12 -15.99
N ASN A 346 23.00 18.11 -17.30
CA ASN A 346 21.95 18.94 -17.91
C ASN A 346 20.57 18.60 -17.31
N SER A 347 20.29 17.31 -17.13
CA SER A 347 19.00 16.86 -16.60
C SER A 347 18.80 17.23 -15.13
N TYR A 348 19.86 17.29 -14.33
CA TYR A 348 19.77 17.83 -12.97
C TYR A 348 19.27 19.28 -13.01
N SER A 349 19.86 20.11 -13.87
CA SER A 349 19.48 21.52 -14.04
C SER A 349 18.05 21.66 -14.55
N GLU A 350 17.66 20.86 -15.54
CA GLU A 350 16.29 20.83 -16.06
C GLU A 350 15.29 20.45 -14.96
N ILE A 351 15.52 19.35 -14.23
CA ILE A 351 14.66 18.90 -13.13
C ILE A 351 14.56 19.97 -12.03
N ARG A 352 15.64 20.69 -11.73
CA ARG A 352 15.63 21.75 -10.72
C ARG A 352 14.84 22.99 -11.15
N SER A 353 14.83 23.28 -12.45
CA SER A 353 14.15 24.45 -13.04
C SER A 353 12.67 24.24 -13.37
N LEU A 354 12.23 22.99 -13.50
CA LEU A 354 10.86 22.66 -13.90
C LEU A 354 9.88 22.90 -12.74
N GLU A 355 9.11 23.99 -12.81
CA GLU A 355 7.80 24.09 -12.16
C GLU A 355 6.78 23.27 -12.96
N ASP A 356 6.65 21.98 -12.64
CA ASP A 356 5.52 21.07 -12.90
C ASP A 356 4.81 21.08 -14.29
N SER A 357 5.45 21.55 -15.37
CA SER A 357 4.88 21.58 -16.73
C SER A 357 5.42 20.44 -17.60
N THR A 358 4.81 19.25 -17.46
CA THR A 358 5.28 18.00 -18.07
C THR A 358 4.46 17.54 -19.29
N GLU A 359 4.74 18.10 -20.47
CA GLU A 359 4.35 17.46 -21.74
C GLU A 359 5.35 16.38 -22.19
N ASN A 360 6.58 16.38 -21.65
CA ASN A 360 7.61 15.40 -22.02
C ASN A 360 7.38 14.03 -21.33
N ILE A 361 7.14 13.01 -22.15
CA ILE A 361 6.86 11.62 -21.74
C ILE A 361 7.97 11.05 -20.84
N LEU A 362 9.24 11.30 -21.15
CA LEU A 362 10.38 10.80 -20.37
C LEU A 362 10.35 11.39 -18.96
N TYR A 363 10.14 12.70 -18.83
CA TYR A 363 10.07 13.37 -17.54
C TYR A 363 8.87 12.91 -16.69
N LYS A 364 7.75 12.58 -17.34
CA LYS A 364 6.60 11.96 -16.68
C LYS A 364 6.94 10.56 -16.15
N GLN A 365 7.63 9.73 -16.94
CA GLN A 365 8.02 8.37 -16.53
C GLN A 365 9.07 8.36 -15.41
N ILE A 366 10.15 9.15 -15.53
CA ILE A 366 11.18 9.18 -14.48
C ILE A 366 10.69 9.88 -13.22
N GLY A 367 9.70 10.77 -13.34
CA GLY A 367 9.12 11.54 -12.24
C GLY A 367 7.97 10.85 -11.51
N ASP A 368 7.59 9.64 -11.90
CA ASP A 368 6.52 8.86 -11.25
C ASP A 368 6.99 8.28 -9.90
N LEU A 369 7.24 9.17 -8.95
CA LEU A 369 7.77 8.90 -7.62
C LEU A 369 6.89 9.54 -6.55
N GLY A 370 6.63 8.82 -5.47
CA GLY A 370 5.93 9.28 -4.27
C GLY A 370 6.90 9.48 -3.10
N CYS A 371 6.48 10.22 -2.09
CA CYS A 371 7.28 10.43 -0.88
C CYS A 371 6.42 10.32 0.39
N PHE A 372 6.90 9.54 1.36
CA PHE A 372 6.24 9.37 2.65
C PHE A 372 7.24 9.47 3.80
N SER A 373 6.87 10.15 4.88
CA SER A 373 7.69 10.29 6.10
C SER A 373 6.90 9.89 7.34
N SER A 374 7.58 9.28 8.32
CA SER A 374 7.01 8.90 9.63
C SER A 374 8.08 8.96 10.73
N GLY A 375 7.66 9.02 11.99
CA GLY A 375 8.57 8.81 13.12
C GLY A 375 9.08 7.36 13.17
N ASN A 376 10.33 7.15 13.58
CA ASN A 376 10.91 5.80 13.67
C ASN A 376 10.16 4.92 14.68
N ASP A 377 9.79 5.48 15.84
CA ASP A 377 9.05 4.75 16.88
C ASP A 377 7.65 4.33 16.42
N GLU A 378 7.00 5.12 15.56
CA GLU A 378 5.68 4.83 15.01
C GLU A 378 5.67 3.60 14.09
N LEU A 379 6.83 3.24 13.53
CA LEU A 379 6.99 2.04 12.69
C LEU A 379 7.43 0.83 13.52
N ILE A 380 8.31 1.03 14.50
CA ILE A 380 8.95 -0.07 15.23
C ILE A 380 8.09 -0.57 16.40
N ASN A 381 7.32 0.30 17.05
CA ASN A 381 6.61 0.01 18.31
C ASN A 381 5.10 -0.22 18.17
N LYS A 382 4.54 -0.28 16.96
CA LYS A 382 3.11 -0.61 16.80
C LYS A 382 2.83 -2.02 17.34
N GLU A 383 1.97 -2.11 18.35
CA GLU A 383 1.41 -3.39 18.84
C GLU A 383 0.61 -4.12 17.73
N ASP A 384 0.24 -3.39 16.66
CA ASP A 384 -0.46 -3.84 15.45
C ASP A 384 0.40 -3.63 14.17
N LYS A 385 1.59 -4.24 14.09
CA LYS A 385 2.46 -4.12 12.89
C LYS A 385 1.78 -4.56 11.58
N ASP A 386 0.93 -5.57 11.66
CA ASP A 386 0.30 -6.19 10.48
C ASP A 386 -0.83 -5.33 9.85
N HIS A 387 -1.29 -4.28 10.56
CA HIS A 387 -2.42 -3.46 10.12
C HIS A 387 -2.02 -2.06 9.60
N TRP A 388 -0.78 -1.63 9.81
CA TRP A 388 -0.35 -0.29 9.42
C TRP A 388 -0.21 -0.11 7.90
N THR A 389 -0.75 0.99 7.37
CA THR A 389 -0.63 1.35 5.94
C THR A 389 -0.32 2.83 5.74
N ILE A 390 0.40 3.17 4.66
CA ILE A 390 0.63 4.57 4.27
C ILE A 390 -0.71 5.25 3.93
N LEU A 391 -1.64 4.49 3.33
CA LEU A 391 -2.98 4.97 2.97
C LEU A 391 -3.75 5.47 4.21
N GLU A 392 -3.77 4.71 5.29
CA GLU A 392 -4.42 5.12 6.55
C GLU A 392 -3.74 6.33 7.19
N GLU A 393 -2.40 6.36 7.23
CA GLU A 393 -1.68 7.50 7.81
C GLU A 393 -1.99 8.80 7.04
N LYS A 394 -1.99 8.75 5.72
CA LYS A 394 -2.26 9.91 4.85
C LYS A 394 -3.71 10.37 4.91
N LEU A 395 -4.68 9.46 4.95
CA LEU A 395 -6.10 9.82 4.90
C LEU A 395 -6.74 10.03 6.28
N LEU A 396 -6.26 9.36 7.34
CA LEU A 396 -6.94 9.32 8.64
C LEU A 396 -6.17 10.00 9.78
N LYS A 397 -4.83 10.05 9.75
CA LYS A 397 -4.00 10.52 10.90
C LYS A 397 -3.25 11.82 10.67
N ASN A 398 -2.66 12.02 9.48
CA ASN A 398 -1.80 13.18 9.19
C ASN A 398 -2.53 14.52 9.05
N GLN A 399 -3.84 14.59 9.33
CA GLN A 399 -4.64 15.82 9.20
C GLN A 399 -4.94 16.52 10.53
N ILE A 400 -4.28 16.14 11.63
CA ILE A 400 -4.33 16.88 12.91
C ILE A 400 -3.41 18.12 12.89
N ASN A 401 -2.61 18.35 11.83
CA ASN A 401 -1.76 19.53 11.71
C ASN A 401 -2.40 20.59 10.78
N ASN A 402 -2.40 21.86 11.24
CA ASN A 402 -2.94 23.09 10.63
C ASN A 402 -4.34 23.55 11.07
N ASP A 403 -4.63 23.59 12.39
CA ASP A 403 -5.70 24.37 13.05
C ASP A 403 -7.14 24.26 12.48
N VAL A 404 -7.40 23.32 11.57
CA VAL A 404 -8.70 23.01 10.99
C VAL A 404 -8.87 21.49 11.04
N LEU A 405 -9.71 21.01 11.95
CA LEU A 405 -10.19 19.63 11.96
C LEU A 405 -10.94 19.36 10.64
N GLN A 406 -10.26 18.82 9.63
CA GLN A 406 -10.95 18.20 8.49
C GLN A 406 -11.49 16.85 8.95
N ASP A 407 -12.79 16.62 8.71
CA ASP A 407 -13.44 15.33 8.99
C ASP A 407 -12.76 14.22 8.15
N PRO A 408 -12.15 13.19 8.78
CA PRO A 408 -11.51 12.09 8.06
C PRO A 408 -12.43 11.42 7.03
N GLN A 409 -13.73 11.39 7.30
CA GLN A 409 -14.71 10.84 6.38
C GLN A 409 -14.80 11.66 5.08
N ARG A 410 -14.66 12.98 5.18
CA ARG A 410 -14.68 13.88 4.03
C ARG A 410 -13.44 13.68 3.15
N ALA A 411 -12.26 13.53 3.77
CA ALA A 411 -11.01 13.27 3.04
C ALA A 411 -11.08 11.94 2.27
N VAL A 412 -11.59 10.87 2.90
CA VAL A 412 -11.78 9.57 2.24
C VAL A 412 -12.79 9.69 1.08
N ASN A 413 -13.90 10.40 1.27
CA ASN A 413 -14.91 10.60 0.22
C ASN A 413 -14.33 11.37 -0.98
N GLU A 414 -13.60 12.45 -0.74
CA GLU A 414 -12.99 13.25 -1.80
C GLU A 414 -11.92 12.47 -2.55
N CYS A 415 -11.07 11.73 -1.81
CA CYS A 415 -10.11 10.82 -2.40
C CYS A 415 -10.81 9.75 -3.26
N ALA A 416 -11.85 9.09 -2.76
CA ALA A 416 -12.60 8.08 -3.50
C ALA A 416 -13.19 8.66 -4.79
N ARG A 417 -13.80 9.85 -4.75
CA ARG A 417 -14.31 10.54 -5.94
C ARG A 417 -13.20 10.81 -6.96
N ASN A 418 -12.08 11.38 -6.50
CA ASN A 418 -10.93 11.67 -7.36
C ASN A 418 -10.33 10.40 -7.95
N THR A 419 -10.29 9.29 -7.20
CA THR A 419 -9.83 8.00 -7.70
C THR A 419 -10.71 7.53 -8.86
N VAL A 420 -12.04 7.64 -8.77
CA VAL A 420 -12.92 7.26 -9.89
C VAL A 420 -12.74 8.19 -11.08
N VAL A 421 -12.78 9.50 -10.86
CA VAL A 421 -12.78 10.51 -11.92
C VAL A 421 -11.41 10.62 -12.58
N LYS A 422 -10.37 10.94 -11.82
CA LYS A 422 -9.02 11.27 -12.30
C LYS A 422 -8.08 10.07 -12.34
N GLY A 423 -8.34 9.06 -11.51
CA GLY A 423 -7.54 7.84 -11.42
C GLY A 423 -6.73 7.75 -10.12
N PRO A 424 -6.30 6.54 -9.72
CA PRO A 424 -5.59 6.30 -8.47
C PRO A 424 -4.35 7.17 -8.26
N LEU A 425 -3.41 7.20 -9.22
CA LEU A 425 -2.14 7.91 -9.09
C LEU A 425 -2.31 9.43 -8.94
N ALA A 426 -3.38 10.00 -9.51
CA ALA A 426 -3.70 11.42 -9.37
C ALA A 426 -4.39 11.75 -8.03
N ALA A 427 -5.20 10.81 -7.52
CA ALA A 427 -5.90 10.98 -6.25
C ALA A 427 -5.02 10.68 -5.03
N LEU A 428 -3.99 9.86 -5.21
CA LEU A 428 -3.13 9.31 -4.17
C LEU A 428 -1.64 9.53 -4.52
N PRO A 429 -1.15 10.79 -4.56
CA PRO A 429 0.22 11.08 -5.04
C PRO A 429 1.33 10.52 -4.14
N ASP A 430 1.07 10.39 -2.84
CA ASP A 430 2.02 9.89 -1.84
C ASP A 430 1.59 8.55 -1.21
N VAL A 431 0.78 7.76 -1.92
CA VAL A 431 0.41 6.42 -1.47
C VAL A 431 0.78 5.41 -2.55
N PRO A 432 1.41 4.28 -2.18
CA PRO A 432 1.66 3.18 -3.11
C PRO A 432 0.40 2.70 -3.81
N VAL A 433 0.46 2.55 -5.14
CA VAL A 433 -0.58 1.88 -5.93
C VAL A 433 0.06 0.76 -6.73
N GLU A 434 -0.42 -0.47 -6.53
CA GLU A 434 0.00 -1.61 -7.34
C GLU A 434 -0.94 -1.77 -8.53
N THR A 435 -0.40 -2.17 -9.68
CA THR A 435 -1.19 -2.48 -10.88
C THR A 435 -0.64 -3.73 -11.57
N ILE A 436 -1.49 -4.76 -11.71
CA ILE A 436 -1.18 -5.99 -12.44
C ILE A 436 -2.28 -6.20 -13.47
N GLY A 437 -1.94 -5.97 -14.75
CA GLY A 437 -2.93 -5.97 -15.82
C GLY A 437 -4.01 -4.91 -15.56
N ALA A 438 -5.27 -5.33 -15.52
CA ALA A 438 -6.41 -4.47 -15.17
C ALA A 438 -6.70 -4.39 -13.65
N TRP A 439 -6.05 -5.21 -12.83
CA TRP A 439 -6.20 -5.15 -11.37
C TRP A 439 -5.34 -4.04 -10.79
N SER A 440 -5.89 -3.28 -9.84
CA SER A 440 -5.14 -2.28 -9.08
C SER A 440 -5.66 -2.16 -7.65
N SER A 441 -4.77 -1.83 -6.71
CA SER A 441 -5.13 -1.58 -5.31
C SER A 441 -4.11 -0.64 -4.63
N ALA A 442 -4.57 0.06 -3.60
CA ALA A 442 -3.74 0.80 -2.64
C ALA A 442 -3.77 0.17 -1.23
N ASP A 443 -4.46 -0.97 -1.09
CA ASP A 443 -4.59 -1.70 0.17
C ASP A 443 -3.37 -2.62 0.33
N ARG A 444 -2.53 -2.32 1.33
CA ARG A 444 -1.28 -3.08 1.61
C ARG A 444 -1.51 -4.58 1.66
N GLN A 445 -2.57 -5.05 2.33
CA GLN A 445 -2.79 -6.49 2.51
C GLN A 445 -3.14 -7.18 1.19
N GLU A 446 -3.94 -6.51 0.33
CA GLU A 446 -4.22 -7.03 -1.02
C GLU A 446 -2.95 -7.03 -1.87
N ILE A 447 -2.17 -5.94 -1.87
CA ILE A 447 -0.91 -5.82 -2.62
C ILE A 447 0.05 -6.94 -2.23
N GLU A 448 0.27 -7.16 -0.93
CA GLU A 448 1.20 -8.18 -0.46
C GLU A 448 0.74 -9.60 -0.83
N GLY A 449 -0.55 -9.90 -0.71
CA GLY A 449 -1.10 -11.20 -1.10
C GLY A 449 -0.97 -11.46 -2.60
N VAL A 450 -1.33 -10.49 -3.42
CA VAL A 450 -1.24 -10.59 -4.89
C VAL A 450 0.21 -10.74 -5.34
N ARG A 451 1.15 -9.94 -4.80
CA ARG A 451 2.58 -10.08 -5.12
C ARG A 451 3.16 -11.40 -4.62
N SER A 452 2.74 -11.89 -3.45
CA SER A 452 3.19 -13.19 -2.93
C SER A 452 2.87 -14.31 -3.92
N VAL A 453 1.65 -14.33 -4.46
CA VAL A 453 1.25 -15.31 -5.49
C VAL A 453 1.93 -15.07 -6.82
N ASN A 454 2.03 -13.82 -7.28
CA ASN A 454 2.72 -13.49 -8.54
C ASN A 454 4.18 -13.95 -8.51
N ASN A 455 4.90 -13.67 -7.42
CA ASN A 455 6.29 -14.12 -7.24
C ASN A 455 6.38 -15.65 -7.20
N ALA A 456 5.50 -16.33 -6.46
CA ALA A 456 5.48 -17.79 -6.42
C ALA A 456 5.21 -18.42 -7.79
N MET A 457 4.27 -17.85 -8.57
CA MET A 457 3.99 -18.29 -9.94
C MET A 457 5.16 -18.04 -10.88
N LYS A 458 5.79 -16.86 -10.80
CA LYS A 458 6.97 -16.50 -11.59
C LYS A 458 8.14 -17.45 -11.31
N ASP A 459 8.49 -17.64 -10.05
CA ASP A 459 9.58 -18.54 -9.63
C ASP A 459 9.32 -19.99 -10.11
N TYR A 460 8.06 -20.43 -10.07
CA TYR A 460 7.67 -21.75 -10.55
C TYR A 460 7.82 -21.90 -12.08
N LEU A 461 7.50 -20.85 -12.85
CA LEU A 461 7.65 -20.85 -14.32
C LEU A 461 9.12 -20.88 -14.76
N GLU A 462 10.05 -20.46 -13.91
CA GLU A 462 11.50 -20.56 -14.17
C GLU A 462 12.06 -21.98 -13.97
N LEU A 463 11.32 -22.87 -13.31
CA LEU A 463 11.73 -24.26 -13.11
C LEU A 463 11.73 -25.05 -14.42
N LYS A 464 12.77 -25.86 -14.62
CA LYS A 464 12.84 -26.79 -15.75
C LYS A 464 12.04 -28.05 -15.44
N ASN A 465 10.97 -28.29 -16.20
CA ASN A 465 10.12 -29.50 -16.13
C ASN A 465 9.68 -29.86 -14.69
N PRO A 466 8.90 -29.00 -14.00
CA PRO A 466 8.44 -29.31 -12.65
C PRO A 466 7.51 -30.55 -12.65
N GLU A 467 7.77 -31.49 -11.73
CA GLU A 467 7.00 -32.74 -11.61
C GLU A 467 5.74 -32.59 -10.75
N THR A 468 5.74 -31.63 -9.81
CA THR A 468 4.63 -31.37 -8.87
C THR A 468 4.05 -29.97 -9.07
N PRO A 469 2.75 -29.76 -8.86
CA PRO A 469 2.11 -28.47 -9.08
C PRO A 469 2.43 -27.44 -7.98
N LEU A 470 2.43 -26.17 -8.36
CA LEU A 470 2.35 -25.04 -7.43
C LEU A 470 0.90 -24.89 -6.96
N CYS A 471 0.66 -25.04 -5.66
CA CYS A 471 -0.67 -24.91 -5.09
C CYS A 471 -0.85 -23.58 -4.37
N VAL A 472 -1.87 -22.81 -4.78
CA VAL A 472 -2.20 -21.48 -4.27
C VAL A 472 -3.66 -21.48 -3.81
N ALA A 473 -3.96 -20.78 -2.71
CA ALA A 473 -5.33 -20.58 -2.25
C ALA A 473 -5.80 -19.12 -2.37
N VAL A 474 -7.06 -18.91 -2.69
CA VAL A 474 -7.66 -17.57 -2.80
C VAL A 474 -8.95 -17.53 -2.00
N PHE A 475 -9.02 -16.61 -1.05
CA PHE A 475 -10.15 -16.43 -0.15
C PHE A 475 -10.80 -15.07 -0.37
N GLY A 476 -12.09 -14.99 -0.07
CA GLY A 476 -12.86 -13.75 -0.15
C GLY A 476 -14.34 -14.02 -0.37
N PRO A 477 -15.21 -13.03 -0.10
CA PRO A 477 -16.65 -13.20 -0.23
C PRO A 477 -17.07 -13.50 -1.68
N PRO A 478 -18.26 -14.08 -1.89
CA PRO A 478 -18.82 -14.25 -3.23
C PRO A 478 -18.83 -12.92 -4.00
N GLY A 479 -18.30 -12.94 -5.23
CA GLY A 479 -18.22 -11.75 -6.07
C GLY A 479 -17.16 -10.71 -5.67
N SER A 480 -16.15 -11.07 -4.86
CA SER A 480 -15.02 -10.19 -4.52
C SER A 480 -13.97 -10.01 -5.63
N GLY A 481 -14.00 -10.84 -6.68
CA GLY A 481 -13.03 -10.78 -7.78
C GLY A 481 -11.91 -11.83 -7.74
N LYS A 482 -12.06 -12.92 -6.98
CA LYS A 482 -11.06 -14.01 -6.85
C LYS A 482 -10.45 -14.48 -8.17
N SER A 483 -11.29 -14.92 -9.12
CA SER A 483 -10.81 -15.41 -10.41
C SER A 483 -10.22 -14.29 -11.28
N PHE A 484 -10.70 -13.06 -11.12
CA PHE A 484 -10.21 -11.92 -11.88
C PHE A 484 -8.74 -11.62 -11.55
N VAL A 485 -8.40 -11.50 -10.25
CA VAL A 485 -7.03 -11.21 -9.80
C VAL A 485 -6.02 -12.22 -10.34
N VAL A 486 -6.31 -13.52 -10.20
CA VAL A 486 -5.39 -14.57 -10.64
C VAL A 486 -5.28 -14.64 -12.16
N LYS A 487 -6.36 -14.35 -12.90
CA LYS A 487 -6.31 -14.28 -14.37
C LYS A 487 -5.44 -13.11 -14.84
N GLU A 488 -5.47 -11.96 -14.17
CA GLU A 488 -4.58 -10.84 -14.48
C GLU A 488 -3.12 -11.17 -14.19
N ILE A 489 -2.82 -11.86 -13.08
CA ILE A 489 -1.47 -12.40 -12.81
C ILE A 489 -1.03 -13.33 -13.94
N ALA A 490 -1.87 -14.31 -14.29
CA ALA A 490 -1.57 -15.30 -15.33
C ALA A 490 -1.30 -14.66 -16.69
N LYS A 491 -2.11 -13.67 -17.06
CA LYS A 491 -1.94 -12.87 -18.27
C LYS A 491 -0.62 -12.10 -18.25
N GLY A 492 -0.27 -11.47 -17.13
CA GLY A 492 0.99 -10.76 -16.95
C GLY A 492 2.23 -11.66 -17.07
N LEU A 493 2.11 -12.92 -16.66
CA LEU A 493 3.15 -13.95 -16.78
C LEU A 493 3.16 -14.68 -18.14
N GLY A 494 2.28 -14.29 -19.07
CA GLY A 494 2.21 -14.88 -20.42
C GLY A 494 1.55 -16.26 -20.50
N ILE A 495 0.77 -16.66 -19.50
CA ILE A 495 -0.02 -17.90 -19.53
C ILE A 495 -1.27 -17.69 -20.40
N GLY A 496 -1.30 -18.31 -21.57
CA GLY A 496 -2.42 -18.21 -22.52
C GLY A 496 -3.74 -18.76 -21.97
N GLU A 497 -4.87 -18.20 -22.42
CA GLU A 497 -6.23 -18.61 -22.01
C GLU A 497 -6.52 -20.10 -22.33
N ASP A 498 -5.89 -20.62 -23.38
CA ASP A 498 -6.00 -22.00 -23.84
C ASP A 498 -5.22 -23.01 -22.97
N ALA A 499 -4.47 -22.52 -21.97
CA ALA A 499 -3.83 -23.31 -20.92
C ALA A 499 -4.56 -23.17 -19.57
N GLN A 500 -5.64 -22.40 -19.51
CA GLN A 500 -6.41 -22.16 -18.29
C GLN A 500 -7.65 -23.07 -18.23
N LEU A 501 -7.79 -23.81 -17.14
CA LEU A 501 -8.95 -24.67 -16.86
C LEU A 501 -9.67 -24.15 -15.62
N THR A 502 -11.01 -24.19 -15.63
CA THR A 502 -11.82 -23.82 -14.46
C THR A 502 -12.84 -24.91 -14.20
N PHE A 503 -12.80 -25.46 -12.99
CA PHE A 503 -13.71 -26.48 -12.50
C PHE A 503 -14.42 -25.95 -11.27
N ASN A 504 -15.75 -25.85 -11.33
CA ASN A 504 -16.57 -25.48 -10.18
C ASN A 504 -17.03 -26.74 -9.44
N LEU A 505 -16.53 -26.96 -8.23
CA LEU A 505 -16.77 -28.18 -7.48
C LEU A 505 -18.21 -28.30 -6.96
N SER A 506 -19.02 -27.23 -6.92
CA SER A 506 -20.45 -27.38 -6.61
C SER A 506 -21.26 -28.02 -7.73
N GLN A 507 -20.71 -28.10 -8.94
CA GLN A 507 -21.35 -28.75 -10.08
C GLN A 507 -21.04 -30.25 -10.14
N PHE A 508 -20.10 -30.73 -9.32
CA PHE A 508 -19.65 -32.12 -9.32
C PHE A 508 -20.53 -32.91 -8.34
N GLU A 509 -21.09 -34.03 -8.79
CA GLU A 509 -21.93 -34.88 -7.96
C GLU A 509 -21.08 -35.80 -7.06
N SER A 510 -19.89 -36.19 -7.52
CA SER A 510 -18.99 -37.08 -6.78
C SER A 510 -17.50 -36.84 -7.02
N ALA A 511 -16.66 -37.42 -6.16
CA ALA A 511 -15.20 -37.36 -6.28
C ALA A 511 -14.64 -38.03 -7.55
N ASP A 512 -15.39 -38.95 -8.16
CA ASP A 512 -14.95 -39.65 -9.37
C ASP A 512 -14.86 -38.70 -10.58
N GLU A 513 -15.63 -37.63 -10.60
CA GLU A 513 -15.59 -36.62 -11.69
C GLU A 513 -14.26 -35.85 -11.73
N LEU A 514 -13.52 -35.79 -10.61
CA LEU A 514 -12.17 -35.21 -10.57
C LEU A 514 -11.21 -35.94 -11.50
N GLN A 515 -11.41 -37.24 -11.76
CA GLN A 515 -10.56 -38.02 -12.67
C GLN A 515 -10.60 -37.43 -14.09
N THR A 516 -11.79 -37.04 -14.56
CA THR A 516 -11.95 -36.40 -15.89
C THR A 516 -11.22 -35.07 -15.94
N ALA A 517 -11.31 -34.28 -14.87
CA ALA A 517 -10.57 -33.01 -14.76
C ALA A 517 -9.05 -33.24 -14.76
N PHE A 518 -8.55 -34.23 -14.02
CA PHE A 518 -7.13 -34.58 -13.99
C PHE A 518 -6.60 -35.06 -15.35
N HIS A 519 -7.38 -35.84 -16.12
CA HIS A 519 -7.01 -36.20 -17.49
C HIS A 519 -6.87 -34.97 -18.40
N GLN A 520 -7.75 -33.96 -18.28
CA GLN A 520 -7.63 -32.72 -19.07
C GLN A 520 -6.37 -31.91 -18.72
N ILE A 521 -6.00 -31.86 -17.44
CA ILE A 521 -4.79 -31.18 -16.98
C ILE A 521 -3.55 -31.89 -17.55
N ARG A 522 -3.53 -33.23 -17.47
CA ARG A 522 -2.47 -34.06 -18.04
C ARG A 522 -2.32 -33.83 -19.55
N ASP A 523 -3.42 -33.71 -20.29
CA ASP A 523 -3.38 -33.45 -21.74
C ASP A 523 -2.70 -32.12 -22.09
N LEU A 524 -2.82 -31.08 -21.24
CA LEU A 524 -2.12 -29.81 -21.44
C LEU A 524 -0.61 -29.97 -21.23
N ASN A 525 -0.20 -30.68 -20.18
CA ASN A 525 1.21 -31.01 -19.93
C ASN A 525 1.81 -31.81 -21.10
N LEU A 526 1.08 -32.80 -21.63
CA LEU A 526 1.51 -33.58 -22.80
C LEU A 526 1.64 -32.73 -24.08
N LYS A 527 0.90 -31.62 -24.18
CA LYS A 527 1.02 -30.63 -25.25
C LYS A 527 2.13 -29.60 -25.00
N GLY A 528 2.89 -29.72 -23.91
CA GLY A 528 3.96 -28.78 -23.54
C GLY A 528 3.44 -27.43 -23.03
N LYS A 529 2.18 -27.35 -22.60
CA LYS A 529 1.57 -26.15 -22.02
C LYS A 529 1.54 -26.26 -20.51
N MET A 530 1.96 -25.20 -19.81
CA MET A 530 1.86 -25.11 -18.36
C MET A 530 0.40 -24.91 -17.95
N PRO A 531 -0.27 -25.88 -17.30
CA PRO A 531 -1.68 -25.75 -16.95
C PRO A 531 -1.86 -24.77 -15.79
N LEU A 532 -2.81 -23.84 -15.92
CA LEU A 532 -3.35 -23.06 -14.80
C LEU A 532 -4.76 -23.56 -14.49
N VAL A 533 -4.98 -24.11 -13.31
CA VAL A 533 -6.22 -24.82 -12.97
C VAL A 533 -6.89 -24.12 -11.80
N PHE A 534 -8.12 -23.65 -12.02
CA PHE A 534 -8.97 -23.10 -10.98
C PHE A 534 -9.94 -24.15 -10.46
N TRP A 535 -9.84 -24.45 -9.17
CA TRP A 535 -10.79 -25.23 -8.40
C TRP A 535 -11.68 -24.26 -7.60
N ASP A 536 -12.79 -23.86 -8.21
CA ASP A 536 -13.74 -22.92 -7.61
C ASP A 536 -14.69 -23.65 -6.64
N GLU A 537 -15.06 -22.96 -5.56
CA GLU A 537 -15.89 -23.48 -4.47
C GLU A 537 -15.32 -24.76 -3.82
N PHE A 538 -14.00 -24.85 -3.69
CA PHE A 538 -13.31 -26.05 -3.17
C PHE A 538 -13.67 -26.39 -1.72
N ASP A 539 -14.15 -25.39 -0.98
CA ASP A 539 -14.54 -25.46 0.42
C ASP A 539 -16.01 -25.88 0.63
N ASN A 540 -16.75 -26.16 -0.45
CA ASN A 540 -18.10 -26.72 -0.34
C ASN A 540 -18.09 -28.18 0.17
N PRO A 541 -19.20 -28.64 0.77
CA PRO A 541 -19.34 -30.05 1.15
C PRO A 541 -19.29 -30.99 -0.06
N CYS A 542 -18.71 -32.17 0.12
CA CYS A 542 -18.74 -33.27 -0.85
C CYS A 542 -19.39 -34.47 -0.17
N GLU A 543 -20.38 -35.12 -0.79
CA GLU A 543 -21.08 -36.28 -0.22
C GLU A 543 -21.58 -36.04 1.22
N SER A 544 -22.12 -34.83 1.47
CA SER A 544 -22.56 -34.36 2.81
C SER A 544 -21.46 -34.24 3.87
N ARG A 545 -20.17 -34.35 3.50
CA ARG A 545 -19.03 -34.11 4.39
C ARG A 545 -18.49 -32.70 4.19
N PRO A 546 -18.44 -31.87 5.24
CA PRO A 546 -17.76 -30.57 5.19
C PRO A 546 -16.31 -30.73 4.72
N LEU A 547 -15.88 -29.88 3.78
CA LEU A 547 -14.52 -29.93 3.21
C LEU A 547 -14.14 -31.30 2.60
N GLY A 548 -15.13 -32.10 2.17
CA GLY A 548 -14.92 -33.48 1.72
C GLY A 548 -14.05 -33.62 0.47
N TRP A 549 -13.85 -32.52 -0.29
CA TRP A 549 -12.99 -32.48 -1.47
C TRP A 549 -11.49 -32.53 -1.15
N LEU A 550 -11.05 -31.99 0.00
CA LEU A 550 -9.63 -31.74 0.29
C LEU A 550 -8.77 -33.01 0.22
N ARG A 551 -9.28 -34.13 0.73
CA ARG A 551 -8.57 -35.42 0.73
C ARG A 551 -8.19 -35.89 -0.68
N ASN A 552 -9.01 -35.55 -1.68
CA ASN A 552 -8.83 -36.01 -3.07
C ASN A 552 -7.71 -35.24 -3.79
N PHE A 553 -7.32 -34.06 -3.27
CA PHE A 553 -6.25 -33.25 -3.83
C PHE A 553 -4.87 -33.56 -3.25
N LEU A 554 -4.77 -34.29 -2.12
CA LEU A 554 -3.49 -34.48 -1.42
C LEU A 554 -2.40 -35.15 -2.28
N ALA A 555 -2.75 -36.21 -3.01
CA ALA A 555 -1.81 -36.90 -3.91
C ALA A 555 -1.49 -36.04 -5.16
N PRO A 556 -2.48 -35.45 -5.87
CA PRO A 556 -2.21 -34.49 -6.94
C PRO A 556 -1.28 -33.33 -6.54
N MET A 557 -1.46 -32.78 -5.33
CA MET A 557 -0.65 -31.67 -4.82
C MET A 557 0.77 -32.09 -4.41
N GLN A 558 0.92 -33.27 -3.81
CA GLN A 558 2.19 -33.73 -3.23
C GLN A 558 3.08 -34.40 -4.26
N ASP A 559 2.50 -35.32 -5.02
CA ASP A 559 3.23 -36.26 -5.87
C ASP A 559 3.06 -35.93 -7.36
N GLY A 560 2.14 -35.02 -7.71
CA GLY A 560 1.84 -34.74 -9.12
C GLY A 560 1.22 -35.95 -9.82
N GLU A 561 0.51 -36.80 -9.07
CA GLU A 561 -0.12 -38.03 -9.54
C GLU A 561 -1.57 -38.14 -9.07
N PHE A 562 -2.38 -38.89 -9.81
CA PHE A 562 -3.73 -39.25 -9.39
C PHE A 562 -4.04 -40.71 -9.74
N THR A 563 -4.95 -41.32 -8.98
CA THR A 563 -5.35 -42.71 -9.18
C THR A 563 -6.70 -42.78 -9.88
N ASP A 564 -6.77 -43.47 -11.02
CA ASP A 564 -8.00 -43.80 -11.74
C ASP A 564 -8.16 -45.33 -11.77
N LYS A 565 -9.25 -45.83 -11.18
CA LYS A 565 -9.59 -47.27 -11.09
C LYS A 565 -8.42 -48.16 -10.62
N GLY A 566 -7.62 -47.66 -9.67
CA GLY A 566 -6.49 -48.38 -9.08
C GLY A 566 -5.16 -48.26 -9.84
N THR A 567 -5.12 -47.52 -10.95
CA THR A 567 -3.88 -47.23 -11.70
C THR A 567 -3.42 -45.81 -11.40
N SER A 568 -2.14 -45.63 -11.04
CA SER A 568 -1.56 -44.29 -10.88
C SER A 568 -1.23 -43.68 -12.24
N HIS A 569 -1.58 -42.41 -12.43
CA HIS A 569 -1.29 -41.63 -13.62
C HIS A 569 -0.54 -40.34 -13.24
N PRO A 570 0.54 -39.99 -13.98
CA PRO A 570 1.21 -38.72 -13.78
C PRO A 570 0.32 -37.58 -14.28
N LEU A 571 0.15 -36.57 -13.44
CA LEU A 571 -0.52 -35.32 -13.74
C LEU A 571 0.45 -34.30 -14.33
N GLY A 572 1.70 -34.30 -13.81
CA GLY A 572 2.76 -33.37 -14.17
C GLY A 572 2.67 -32.04 -13.42
N GLY A 573 3.52 -31.09 -13.80
CA GLY A 573 3.51 -29.73 -13.25
C GLY A 573 2.25 -28.95 -13.57
N GLY A 574 2.11 -27.77 -12.96
CA GLY A 574 0.97 -26.89 -13.17
C GLY A 574 0.79 -25.94 -11.99
N ILE A 575 -0.11 -24.97 -12.14
CA ILE A 575 -0.44 -24.01 -11.10
C ILE A 575 -1.91 -24.25 -10.72
N TYR A 576 -2.15 -24.72 -9.49
CA TYR A 576 -3.49 -25.06 -9.01
C TYR A 576 -3.96 -24.01 -8.02
N VAL A 577 -5.09 -23.42 -8.31
CA VAL A 577 -5.67 -22.28 -7.60
C VAL A 577 -6.97 -22.74 -6.96
N PHE A 578 -6.98 -22.81 -5.64
CA PHE A 578 -8.13 -23.23 -4.84
C PHE A 578 -8.89 -21.98 -4.36
N ALA A 579 -10.04 -21.69 -4.96
CA ALA A 579 -10.81 -20.49 -4.67
C ALA A 579 -12.01 -20.82 -3.75
N GLY A 580 -11.97 -20.31 -2.52
CA GLY A 580 -12.98 -20.56 -1.49
C GLY A 580 -13.95 -19.40 -1.35
N ALA A 581 -15.19 -19.69 -0.94
CA ALA A 581 -16.21 -18.67 -0.71
C ALA A 581 -16.90 -18.79 0.67
N THR A 582 -16.78 -19.93 1.34
CA THR A 582 -17.38 -20.16 2.67
C THR A 582 -16.58 -19.47 3.78
N ARG A 583 -15.26 -19.38 3.62
CA ARG A 583 -14.34 -18.62 4.48
C ARG A 583 -13.81 -17.41 3.72
N HIS A 584 -13.78 -16.24 4.37
CA HIS A 584 -13.41 -14.98 3.72
C HIS A 584 -11.92 -14.66 3.80
N SER A 585 -11.18 -15.38 4.64
CA SER A 585 -9.72 -15.25 4.78
C SER A 585 -9.06 -16.60 5.06
N PHE A 586 -7.76 -16.68 4.77
CA PHE A 586 -6.93 -17.84 5.09
C PHE A 586 -6.87 -18.10 6.59
N GLU A 587 -6.79 -17.04 7.40
CA GLU A 587 -6.79 -17.10 8.86
C GLU A 587 -8.07 -17.78 9.36
N GLU A 588 -9.24 -17.36 8.84
CA GLU A 588 -10.51 -17.99 9.16
C GLU A 588 -10.56 -19.47 8.73
N PHE A 589 -9.99 -19.81 7.57
CA PHE A 589 -9.90 -21.19 7.11
C PHE A 589 -8.97 -22.07 7.98
N GLN A 590 -7.88 -21.49 8.48
CA GLN A 590 -6.97 -22.14 9.41
C GLN A 590 -7.60 -22.37 10.78
N THR A 591 -8.52 -21.50 11.22
CA THR A 591 -9.21 -21.68 12.50
C THR A 591 -10.07 -22.96 12.51
N GLY A 592 -10.21 -23.55 13.69
CA GLY A 592 -10.87 -24.85 13.87
C GLY A 592 -9.93 -26.01 13.57
N ASN A 593 -9.78 -26.92 14.54
CA ASN A 593 -9.04 -28.17 14.37
C ASN A 593 -9.85 -29.31 15.01
N ASN A 594 -11.14 -29.30 14.71
CA ASN A 594 -12.10 -30.23 15.28
C ASN A 594 -11.92 -31.60 14.61
N LEU A 595 -12.59 -32.63 15.14
CA LEU A 595 -12.51 -33.97 14.56
C LEU A 595 -12.87 -33.97 13.06
N GLU A 596 -13.89 -33.20 12.69
CA GLU A 596 -14.34 -33.04 11.30
C GLU A 596 -13.26 -32.45 10.39
N ASP A 597 -12.53 -31.41 10.81
CA ASP A 597 -11.43 -30.80 10.05
C ASP A 597 -10.29 -31.81 9.79
N ARG A 598 -9.98 -32.64 10.80
CA ARG A 598 -8.93 -33.67 10.70
C ARG A 598 -9.36 -34.81 9.80
N THR A 599 -10.62 -35.22 9.89
CA THR A 599 -11.20 -36.23 9.00
C THR A 599 -11.22 -35.76 7.55
N ALA A 600 -11.47 -34.46 7.32
CA ALA A 600 -11.38 -33.84 6.00
C ALA A 600 -9.94 -33.62 5.51
N LYS A 601 -8.92 -33.88 6.34
CA LYS A 601 -7.50 -33.65 6.02
C LYS A 601 -7.14 -32.18 5.76
N LYS A 602 -7.85 -31.25 6.42
CA LYS A 602 -7.60 -29.81 6.32
C LYS A 602 -6.15 -29.43 6.67
N PRO A 603 -5.53 -29.94 7.77
CA PRO A 603 -4.14 -29.61 8.09
C PRO A 603 -3.15 -30.08 7.01
N ASP A 604 -3.34 -31.29 6.48
CA ASP A 604 -2.52 -31.86 5.40
C ASP A 604 -2.65 -31.06 4.09
N PHE A 605 -3.85 -30.54 3.80
CA PHE A 605 -4.09 -29.69 2.64
C PHE A 605 -3.38 -28.34 2.79
N ILE A 606 -3.53 -27.69 3.95
CA ILE A 606 -2.90 -26.39 4.25
C ILE A 606 -1.37 -26.50 4.13
N SER A 607 -0.75 -27.58 4.62
CA SER A 607 0.71 -27.75 4.55
C SER A 607 1.26 -27.90 3.12
N ARG A 608 0.40 -28.14 2.13
CA ARG A 608 0.76 -28.28 0.70
C ARG A 608 0.53 -26.99 -0.10
N LEU A 609 -0.12 -25.98 0.48
CA LEU A 609 -0.24 -24.66 -0.13
C LEU A 609 1.10 -23.93 -0.03
N ARG A 610 1.51 -23.25 -1.10
CA ARG A 610 2.74 -22.45 -1.13
C ARG A 610 2.51 -20.95 -0.98
N ALA A 611 1.33 -20.47 -1.37
CA ALA A 611 0.94 -19.07 -1.27
C ALA A 611 -0.57 -18.93 -1.14
N TYR A 612 -1.03 -17.76 -0.67
CA TYR A 612 -2.46 -17.44 -0.60
C TYR A 612 -2.73 -15.96 -0.85
N ILE A 613 -3.97 -15.64 -1.21
CA ILE A 613 -4.48 -14.26 -1.32
C ILE A 613 -5.79 -14.14 -0.55
N ASN A 614 -5.90 -13.09 0.27
CA ASN A 614 -7.16 -12.68 0.88
C ASN A 614 -7.69 -11.45 0.11
N ILE A 615 -8.82 -11.60 -0.59
CA ILE A 615 -9.43 -10.51 -1.36
C ILE A 615 -10.62 -9.95 -0.59
N ARG A 616 -10.58 -8.65 -0.28
CA ARG A 616 -11.63 -7.99 0.48
C ARG A 616 -12.84 -7.67 -0.41
N GLY A 617 -14.03 -7.65 0.20
CA GLY A 617 -15.25 -7.27 -0.50
C GLY A 617 -15.41 -5.76 -0.64
N ILE A 618 -16.30 -5.34 -1.56
CA ILE A 618 -16.64 -3.92 -1.73
C ILE A 618 -17.52 -3.34 -0.62
N ASN A 619 -18.21 -4.18 0.15
CA ASN A 619 -19.16 -3.71 1.15
C ASN A 619 -18.52 -3.22 2.46
N GLY A 620 -17.19 -3.27 2.58
CA GLY A 620 -16.56 -3.30 3.89
C GLY A 620 -17.09 -4.47 4.72
N ASN A 621 -16.68 -4.57 5.98
CA ASN A 621 -17.37 -5.41 6.94
C ASN A 621 -18.19 -4.50 7.87
N PRO A 622 -19.54 -4.54 7.82
CA PRO A 622 -20.38 -3.72 8.71
C PRO A 622 -20.18 -4.05 10.19
N ASN A 623 -19.65 -5.24 10.50
CA ASN A 623 -19.44 -5.73 11.86
C ASN A 623 -18.03 -5.50 12.39
N THR A 624 -17.10 -4.96 11.58
CA THR A 624 -15.81 -4.50 12.08
C THR A 624 -15.63 -3.04 11.73
N VAL A 625 -15.53 -2.24 12.79
CA VAL A 625 -15.23 -0.79 12.82
C VAL A 625 -13.89 -0.44 12.14
N GLU A 626 -13.17 -1.45 11.67
CA GLU A 626 -11.78 -1.45 11.26
C GLU A 626 -11.62 -1.10 9.77
N ASP A 627 -12.52 -1.52 8.86
CA ASP A 627 -12.36 -1.21 7.42
C ASP A 627 -12.91 0.19 7.08
N ARG A 628 -12.17 1.24 7.49
CA ARG A 628 -12.54 2.65 7.23
C ARG A 628 -12.29 3.10 5.79
N LEU A 629 -11.61 2.29 5.00
CA LEU A 629 -11.11 2.64 3.66
C LEU A 629 -11.82 1.87 2.53
N TYR A 630 -12.87 1.10 2.82
CA TYR A 630 -13.63 0.35 1.82
C TYR A 630 -14.15 1.22 0.66
N MET A 631 -14.40 2.52 0.88
CA MET A 631 -14.83 3.45 -0.19
C MET A 631 -13.70 3.71 -1.21
N ILE A 632 -12.44 3.71 -0.77
CA ILE A 632 -11.29 3.77 -1.68
C ILE A 632 -11.29 2.49 -2.52
N ARG A 633 -11.44 1.31 -1.90
CA ARG A 633 -11.55 0.03 -2.64
C ARG A 633 -12.71 0.02 -3.64
N ARG A 634 -13.88 0.54 -3.25
CA ARG A 634 -15.04 0.75 -4.15
C ARG A 634 -14.68 1.66 -5.31
N ALA A 635 -13.94 2.73 -5.08
CA ALA A 635 -13.54 3.65 -6.14
C ALA A 635 -12.62 2.98 -7.17
N PHE A 636 -11.66 2.16 -6.73
CA PHE A 636 -10.80 1.38 -7.63
C PHE A 636 -11.64 0.45 -8.51
N ILE A 637 -12.53 -0.34 -7.89
CA ILE A 637 -13.38 -1.31 -8.60
C ILE A 637 -14.39 -0.61 -9.52
N LEU A 638 -15.02 0.47 -9.06
CA LEU A 638 -15.94 1.26 -9.87
C LEU A 638 -15.23 1.83 -11.10
N ARG A 639 -14.04 2.41 -10.93
CA ARG A 639 -13.25 2.90 -12.06
C ARG A 639 -12.96 1.79 -13.06
N GLN A 640 -12.50 0.64 -12.58
CA GLN A 640 -12.20 -0.51 -13.44
C GLN A 640 -13.44 -0.96 -14.24
N TYR A 641 -14.61 -1.01 -13.62
CA TYR A 641 -15.85 -1.35 -14.31
C TYR A 641 -16.28 -0.29 -15.32
N LEU A 642 -16.03 0.99 -15.06
CA LEU A 642 -16.28 2.06 -16.03
C LEU A 642 -15.31 1.98 -17.22
N GLU A 643 -14.03 1.69 -16.98
CA GLU A 643 -13.03 1.48 -18.03
C GLU A 643 -13.42 0.31 -18.95
N THR A 644 -14.00 -0.74 -18.37
CA THR A 644 -14.41 -1.93 -19.12
C THR A 644 -15.75 -1.76 -19.84
N ASN A 645 -16.76 -1.18 -19.17
CA ASN A 645 -18.14 -1.20 -19.65
C ASN A 645 -18.63 0.14 -20.22
N ALA A 646 -17.96 1.26 -19.92
CA ALA A 646 -18.35 2.59 -20.36
C ALA A 646 -17.13 3.49 -20.70
N PRO A 647 -16.17 3.04 -21.53
CA PRO A 647 -15.00 3.86 -21.88
C PRO A 647 -15.37 5.18 -22.60
N GLN A 648 -16.52 5.24 -23.27
CA GLN A 648 -17.00 6.39 -24.04
C GLN A 648 -17.34 7.64 -23.21
N ILE A 649 -17.55 7.51 -21.90
CA ILE A 649 -17.79 8.65 -20.99
C ILE A 649 -16.49 9.25 -20.44
N ARG A 650 -15.33 8.76 -20.89
CA ARG A 650 -14.01 9.29 -20.52
C ARG A 650 -13.58 10.38 -21.50
N THR A 651 -13.26 11.57 -20.98
CA THR A 651 -12.75 12.71 -21.75
C THR A 651 -11.50 13.25 -21.05
N ASN A 652 -10.40 13.48 -21.80
CA ASN A 652 -9.13 13.98 -21.25
C ASN A 652 -8.62 13.18 -20.01
N ASP A 653 -8.65 11.85 -20.10
CA ASP A 653 -8.30 10.93 -19.01
C ASP A 653 -9.17 10.99 -17.75
N GLN A 654 -10.28 11.72 -17.79
CA GLN A 654 -11.23 11.83 -16.68
C GLN A 654 -12.60 11.26 -17.04
N PHE A 655 -13.24 10.59 -16.09
CA PHE A 655 -14.62 10.13 -16.26
C PHE A 655 -15.62 11.26 -15.96
N GLU A 656 -16.51 11.52 -16.91
CA GLU A 656 -17.58 12.51 -16.76
C GLU A 656 -18.78 11.86 -16.05
N ILE A 657 -18.91 12.09 -14.74
CA ILE A 657 -19.97 11.51 -13.90
C ILE A 657 -20.61 12.61 -13.07
N GLU A 658 -21.94 12.60 -12.99
CA GLU A 658 -22.66 13.50 -12.09
C GLU A 658 -22.36 13.18 -10.61
N ALA A 659 -22.06 14.21 -9.81
CA ALA A 659 -21.59 14.03 -8.44
C ALA A 659 -22.55 13.20 -7.56
N GLY A 660 -23.86 13.38 -7.72
CA GLY A 660 -24.86 12.59 -6.99
C GLY A 660 -24.86 11.12 -7.39
N VAL A 661 -24.70 10.82 -8.69
CA VAL A 661 -24.59 9.44 -9.18
C VAL A 661 -23.34 8.78 -8.62
N LEU A 662 -22.19 9.48 -8.68
CA LEU A 662 -20.93 9.00 -8.12
C LEU A 662 -21.04 8.72 -6.60
N ASP A 663 -21.67 9.64 -5.88
CA ASP A 663 -21.94 9.49 -4.45
C ASP A 663 -22.82 8.28 -4.14
N ALA A 664 -23.85 8.03 -4.94
CA ALA A 664 -24.69 6.85 -4.78
C ALA A 664 -23.88 5.56 -4.93
N PHE A 665 -23.01 5.47 -5.93
CA PHE A 665 -22.15 4.30 -6.09
C PHE A 665 -21.12 4.12 -4.96
N LEU A 666 -20.52 5.20 -4.47
CA LEU A 666 -19.46 5.11 -3.45
C LEU A 666 -20.02 4.91 -2.04
N ARG A 667 -21.14 5.57 -1.71
CA ARG A 667 -21.63 5.74 -0.33
C ARG A 667 -22.83 4.89 0.04
N VAL A 668 -23.45 4.19 -0.91
CA VAL A 668 -24.56 3.28 -0.61
C VAL A 668 -24.14 2.24 0.42
N THR A 669 -24.97 1.96 1.42
CA THR A 669 -24.50 1.18 2.57
C THR A 669 -24.05 -0.23 2.15
N LYS A 670 -24.83 -0.90 1.30
CA LYS A 670 -24.55 -2.28 0.92
C LYS A 670 -25.00 -2.59 -0.51
N TYR A 671 -24.13 -3.32 -1.21
CA TYR A 671 -24.42 -4.04 -2.44
C TYR A 671 -24.79 -5.49 -2.13
N TYR A 672 -26.01 -5.92 -2.45
CA TYR A 672 -26.54 -7.22 -2.05
C TYR A 672 -25.71 -8.42 -2.55
N HIS A 673 -25.07 -8.29 -3.71
CA HIS A 673 -24.19 -9.32 -4.30
C HIS A 673 -22.76 -8.82 -4.55
N GLY A 674 -22.26 -7.91 -3.72
CA GLY A 674 -20.89 -7.38 -3.82
C GLY A 674 -20.60 -6.71 -5.16
N ALA A 675 -19.39 -6.91 -5.70
CA ALA A 675 -18.93 -6.20 -6.90
C ALA A 675 -19.81 -6.49 -8.13
N ARG A 676 -20.44 -7.67 -8.21
CA ARG A 676 -21.40 -8.01 -9.28
C ARG A 676 -22.62 -7.08 -9.30
N SER A 677 -23.09 -6.64 -8.13
CA SER A 677 -24.22 -5.69 -8.08
C SER A 677 -23.81 -4.32 -8.63
N MET A 678 -22.63 -3.84 -8.27
CA MET A 678 -22.07 -2.60 -8.81
C MET A 678 -21.89 -2.69 -10.33
N GLU A 679 -21.30 -3.78 -10.83
CA GLU A 679 -21.09 -4.00 -12.26
C GLU A 679 -22.42 -4.05 -13.04
N ASN A 680 -23.42 -4.78 -12.53
CA ASN A 680 -24.72 -4.90 -13.18
C ASN A 680 -25.46 -3.55 -13.25
N LEU A 681 -25.39 -2.72 -12.21
CA LEU A 681 -25.96 -1.36 -12.26
C LEU A 681 -25.36 -0.53 -13.40
N ILE A 682 -24.05 -0.66 -13.66
CA ILE A 682 -23.39 0.02 -14.77
C ILE A 682 -23.82 -0.58 -16.12
N LYS A 683 -23.81 -1.91 -16.26
CA LYS A 683 -24.18 -2.60 -17.52
C LYS A 683 -25.63 -2.36 -17.93
N MET A 684 -26.53 -2.24 -16.95
CA MET A 684 -27.96 -2.00 -17.18
C MET A 684 -28.29 -0.51 -17.32
N SER A 685 -27.30 0.37 -17.17
CA SER A 685 -27.46 1.80 -17.40
C SER A 685 -27.42 2.14 -18.88
N SER A 686 -28.16 3.17 -19.28
CA SER A 686 -28.25 3.64 -20.66
C SER A 686 -27.05 4.53 -21.04
N LEU A 687 -25.88 3.91 -21.17
CA LEU A 687 -24.60 4.60 -21.39
C LEU A 687 -24.04 4.53 -22.81
N ALA A 688 -24.57 3.67 -23.69
CA ALA A 688 -23.98 3.37 -25.00
C ALA A 688 -23.66 4.61 -25.86
N ASP A 689 -24.59 5.58 -25.92
CA ASP A 689 -24.46 6.81 -26.71
C ASP A 689 -24.23 8.07 -25.85
N LYS A 690 -23.83 7.89 -24.59
CA LYS A 690 -23.64 8.99 -23.63
C LYS A 690 -22.16 9.34 -23.50
N ARG A 691 -21.89 10.63 -23.27
CA ARG A 691 -20.56 11.15 -22.91
C ARG A 691 -20.42 11.50 -21.43
N LYS A 692 -21.50 11.37 -20.66
CA LYS A 692 -21.56 11.64 -19.23
C LYS A 692 -22.51 10.65 -18.57
N TYR A 693 -22.15 10.17 -17.38
CA TYR A 693 -23.03 9.36 -16.54
C TYR A 693 -23.90 10.28 -15.67
N GLU A 694 -25.12 10.53 -16.13
CA GLU A 694 -26.11 11.40 -15.50
C GLU A 694 -27.21 10.59 -14.80
N LEU A 695 -28.00 11.23 -13.93
CA LEU A 695 -29.10 10.58 -13.21
C LEU A 695 -30.07 9.84 -14.15
N SER A 696 -30.37 10.41 -15.33
CA SER A 696 -31.24 9.77 -16.32
C SER A 696 -30.63 8.54 -17.02
N SER A 697 -29.33 8.29 -16.83
CA SER A 697 -28.66 7.10 -17.36
C SER A 697 -28.90 5.87 -16.49
N LEU A 698 -29.22 6.04 -15.21
CA LEU A 698 -29.38 4.95 -14.25
C LEU A 698 -30.51 3.98 -14.65
N PRO A 699 -30.45 2.70 -14.22
CA PRO A 699 -31.51 1.75 -14.48
C PRO A 699 -32.81 2.15 -13.76
N PRO A 700 -33.97 1.64 -14.20
CA PRO A 700 -35.22 1.80 -13.45
C PRO A 700 -35.13 1.29 -12.00
N ASP A 701 -35.90 1.90 -11.10
CA ASP A 701 -35.89 1.63 -9.64
C ASP A 701 -36.03 0.13 -9.29
N ASN A 702 -36.84 -0.63 -10.04
CA ASN A 702 -37.03 -2.06 -9.82
C ASN A 702 -35.76 -2.89 -10.13
N ILE A 703 -34.86 -2.39 -10.98
CA ILE A 703 -33.54 -3.01 -11.21
C ILE A 703 -32.56 -2.56 -10.12
N ILE A 704 -32.60 -1.27 -9.73
CA ILE A 704 -31.76 -0.75 -8.64
C ILE A 704 -32.03 -1.53 -7.34
N GLU A 705 -33.30 -1.78 -7.02
CA GLU A 705 -33.74 -2.51 -5.83
C GLU A 705 -33.24 -3.96 -5.77
N MET A 706 -32.87 -4.58 -6.91
CA MET A 706 -32.26 -5.91 -6.91
C MET A 706 -30.81 -5.90 -6.41
N HIS A 707 -30.17 -4.73 -6.36
CA HIS A 707 -28.73 -4.60 -6.13
C HIS A 707 -28.40 -3.82 -4.86
N VAL A 708 -29.24 -2.85 -4.49
CA VAL A 708 -29.04 -1.95 -3.36
C VAL A 708 -30.39 -1.50 -2.78
N ASN A 709 -30.37 -0.83 -1.63
CA ASN A 709 -31.56 -0.13 -1.13
C ASN A 709 -31.89 1.04 -2.05
N VAL A 710 -32.96 0.91 -2.85
CA VAL A 710 -33.32 1.91 -3.87
C VAL A 710 -33.63 3.29 -3.28
N LYS A 711 -34.27 3.36 -2.10
CA LYS A 711 -34.57 4.64 -1.45
C LYS A 711 -33.30 5.35 -1.00
N GLU A 712 -32.36 4.60 -0.44
CA GLU A 712 -31.05 5.13 -0.04
C GLU A 712 -30.25 5.59 -1.26
N PHE A 713 -30.18 4.75 -2.29
CA PHE A 713 -29.45 5.03 -3.52
C PHE A 713 -30.00 6.28 -4.21
N ASN A 714 -31.32 6.37 -4.38
CA ASN A 714 -31.96 7.56 -4.93
C ASN A 714 -31.76 8.78 -4.03
N ALA A 715 -31.84 8.65 -2.71
CA ALA A 715 -31.53 9.77 -1.82
C ALA A 715 -30.08 10.27 -2.02
N LEU A 716 -29.11 9.35 -2.21
CA LEU A 716 -27.71 9.68 -2.52
C LEU A 716 -27.54 10.39 -3.87
N THR A 717 -28.34 10.05 -4.89
CA THR A 717 -28.28 10.77 -6.17
C THR A 717 -28.78 12.21 -6.05
N TYR A 718 -29.80 12.45 -5.22
CA TYR A 718 -30.29 13.79 -4.94
C TYR A 718 -29.46 14.54 -3.88
N MET A 719 -28.50 13.89 -3.22
CA MET A 719 -27.74 14.53 -2.14
C MET A 719 -26.99 15.77 -2.63
N GLY A 720 -26.50 15.81 -3.87
CA GLY A 720 -25.58 16.87 -4.28
C GLY A 720 -24.48 17.07 -3.21
N HIS A 721 -24.07 18.32 -2.95
CA HIS A 721 -23.07 18.65 -1.93
C HIS A 721 -23.51 18.46 -0.45
N ARG A 722 -24.54 17.64 -0.13
CA ARG A 722 -25.00 17.42 1.25
C ARG A 722 -24.24 16.29 1.96
N GLU A 723 -23.80 16.55 3.19
CA GLU A 723 -23.02 15.64 4.03
C GLU A 723 -23.94 14.74 4.89
N MET A 724 -23.40 13.67 5.49
CA MET A 724 -24.14 12.86 6.49
C MET A 724 -23.86 13.41 7.88
N LEU A 725 -24.87 13.47 8.75
CA LEU A 725 -24.75 13.81 10.15
C LEU A 725 -25.28 12.65 11.00
N ARG A 726 -24.35 12.00 11.72
CA ARG A 726 -24.63 10.83 12.54
C ARG A 726 -25.09 11.28 13.92
N ILE A 727 -26.31 10.93 14.29
CA ILE A 727 -26.92 11.24 15.57
C ILE A 727 -26.94 9.97 16.41
N GLY A 728 -26.08 9.91 17.42
CA GLY A 728 -26.10 8.86 18.42
C GLY A 728 -27.22 9.08 19.42
N ILE A 729 -27.85 8.01 19.87
CA ILE A 729 -28.85 8.05 20.94
C ILE A 729 -28.37 7.22 22.11
N THR A 730 -28.51 7.76 23.32
CA THR A 730 -28.36 7.02 24.57
C THR A 730 -29.30 7.60 25.63
N GLY A 731 -29.77 6.77 26.56
CA GLY A 731 -30.62 7.26 27.64
C GLY A 731 -31.15 6.18 28.57
N HIS A 732 -32.10 6.57 29.42
CA HIS A 732 -32.77 5.66 30.35
C HIS A 732 -33.75 4.73 29.64
N THR A 733 -33.78 3.47 30.09
CA THR A 733 -34.65 2.45 29.51
C THR A 733 -36.08 2.47 30.03
N ASN A 734 -36.31 3.10 31.20
CA ASN A 734 -37.63 3.23 31.80
C ASN A 734 -37.99 4.71 32.00
N LEU A 735 -38.84 5.24 31.12
CA LEU A 735 -39.32 6.62 31.16
C LEU A 735 -40.70 6.68 31.82
N ASP A 736 -41.00 7.75 32.56
CA ASP A 736 -42.33 7.95 33.16
C ASP A 736 -43.39 8.14 32.06
N PRO A 737 -44.41 7.25 31.96
CA PRO A 737 -45.48 7.38 30.98
C PRO A 737 -46.22 8.72 31.02
N LYS A 738 -46.32 9.37 32.19
CA LYS A 738 -46.99 10.67 32.34
C LYS A 738 -46.19 11.83 31.76
N GLN A 739 -44.90 11.63 31.51
CA GLN A 739 -43.98 12.66 31.04
C GLN A 739 -43.58 12.48 29.57
N ILE A 740 -44.07 11.42 28.89
CA ILE A 740 -43.72 11.10 27.49
C ILE A 740 -44.02 12.26 26.54
N ASP A 741 -45.20 12.89 26.62
CA ASP A 741 -45.57 14.01 25.75
C ASP A 741 -44.59 15.19 25.87
N LYS A 742 -44.14 15.49 27.10
CA LYS A 742 -43.17 16.54 27.38
C LYS A 742 -41.79 16.20 26.83
N LEU A 743 -41.37 14.95 26.96
CA LEU A 743 -40.12 14.45 26.38
C LEU A 743 -40.17 14.45 24.84
N GLU A 744 -41.29 14.08 24.22
CA GLU A 744 -41.46 14.16 22.77
C GLU A 744 -41.35 15.59 22.24
N GLN A 745 -41.90 16.58 22.97
CA GLN A 745 -41.74 17.99 22.63
C GLN A 745 -40.26 18.41 22.70
N ALA A 746 -39.57 18.08 23.81
CA ALA A 746 -38.16 18.41 23.98
C ALA A 746 -37.27 17.75 22.90
N VAL A 747 -37.54 16.48 22.56
CA VAL A 747 -36.85 15.77 21.48
C VAL A 747 -37.09 16.47 20.14
N ASN A 748 -38.32 16.88 19.84
CA ASN A 748 -38.62 17.61 18.60
C ASN A 748 -37.93 18.98 18.53
N GLU A 749 -37.77 19.69 19.66
CA GLU A 749 -36.99 20.92 19.73
C GLU A 749 -35.50 20.68 19.46
N VAL A 750 -34.90 19.64 20.05
CA VAL A 750 -33.53 19.23 19.76
C VAL A 750 -33.35 18.88 18.29
N ILE A 751 -34.28 18.12 17.70
CA ILE A 751 -34.22 17.76 16.27
C ILE A 751 -34.28 19.02 15.40
N LYS A 752 -35.19 19.96 15.68
CA LYS A 752 -35.28 21.23 14.93
C LYS A 752 -33.99 22.05 15.05
N PHE A 753 -33.38 22.10 16.23
CA PHE A 753 -32.09 22.76 16.43
C PHE A 753 -31.00 22.13 15.55
N ILE A 754 -30.92 20.79 15.51
CA ILE A 754 -29.96 20.06 14.67
C ILE A 754 -30.24 20.33 13.19
N GLU A 755 -31.49 20.23 12.74
CA GLU A 755 -31.90 20.49 11.34
C GLU A 755 -31.56 21.92 10.90
N GLN A 756 -31.70 22.92 11.78
CA GLN A 756 -31.35 24.31 11.48
C GLN A 756 -29.83 24.51 11.40
N LYS A 757 -29.09 23.97 12.37
CA LYS A 757 -27.63 24.12 12.44
C LYS A 757 -26.91 23.35 11.32
N TYR A 758 -27.47 22.22 10.91
CA TYR A 758 -26.92 21.32 9.90
C TYR A 758 -27.88 21.14 8.72
N SER A 759 -28.40 22.26 8.20
CA SER A 759 -29.42 22.28 7.13
C SER A 759 -28.97 21.68 5.79
N LYS A 760 -27.67 21.43 5.62
CA LYS A 760 -27.08 20.76 4.46
C LYS A 760 -26.73 19.30 4.74
N HIS A 761 -27.20 18.71 5.84
CA HIS A 761 -26.88 17.34 6.23
C HIS A 761 -28.10 16.43 6.25
N TYR A 762 -27.90 15.16 5.92
CA TYR A 762 -28.88 14.10 6.14
C TYR A 762 -28.66 13.45 7.49
N LEU A 763 -29.75 13.17 8.22
CA LEU A 763 -29.66 12.62 9.56
C LEU A 763 -29.58 11.08 9.51
N THR A 764 -28.51 10.53 10.08
CA THR A 764 -28.35 9.08 10.26
C THR A 764 -28.38 8.77 11.74
N VAL A 765 -29.36 7.99 12.19
CA VAL A 765 -29.60 7.67 13.59
C VAL A 765 -28.80 6.42 13.97
N PHE A 766 -27.99 6.52 15.02
CA PHE A 766 -27.27 5.40 15.63
C PHE A 766 -27.94 5.08 16.95
N SER A 767 -28.48 3.88 17.08
CA SER A 767 -29.25 3.50 18.28
C SER A 767 -29.20 2.00 18.52
N PRO A 768 -29.11 1.54 19.79
CA PRO A 768 -29.27 0.13 20.09
C PRO A 768 -30.74 -0.29 20.10
N LEU A 769 -31.68 0.65 19.91
CA LEU A 769 -33.12 0.41 19.92
C LEU A 769 -33.64 -0.18 21.25
N ALA A 770 -32.95 0.13 22.37
CA ALA A 770 -33.41 -0.27 23.69
C ALA A 770 -34.77 0.36 24.02
N ALA A 771 -35.49 -0.21 24.99
CA ALA A 771 -36.75 0.37 25.46
C ALA A 771 -36.51 1.78 26.03
N GLY A 772 -37.55 2.62 26.10
CA GLY A 772 -37.45 3.97 26.67
C GLY A 772 -36.85 5.00 25.72
N ALA A 773 -35.79 5.68 26.16
CA ALA A 773 -35.18 6.82 25.47
C ALA A 773 -34.80 6.54 24.01
N ASP A 774 -34.15 5.41 23.76
CA ASP A 774 -33.61 5.10 22.44
C ASP A 774 -34.70 5.01 21.37
N ARG A 775 -35.79 4.31 21.69
CA ARG A 775 -36.97 4.23 20.80
C ARG A 775 -37.74 5.55 20.73
N LEU A 776 -37.86 6.30 21.82
CA LEU A 776 -38.53 7.60 21.81
C LEU A 776 -37.88 8.55 20.80
N VAL A 777 -36.56 8.71 20.90
CA VAL A 777 -35.79 9.61 20.02
C VAL A 777 -35.75 9.07 18.59
N ALA A 778 -35.53 7.75 18.41
CA ALA A 778 -35.52 7.14 17.09
C ALA A 778 -36.87 7.32 16.37
N ARG A 779 -38.02 7.15 17.05
CA ARG A 779 -39.36 7.40 16.45
C ARG A 779 -39.46 8.82 15.90
N GLN A 780 -39.05 9.83 16.67
CA GLN A 780 -39.18 11.23 16.24
C GLN A 780 -38.25 11.57 15.08
N LEU A 781 -37.00 11.07 15.10
CA LEU A 781 -36.06 11.26 13.99
C LEU A 781 -36.52 10.55 12.70
N LEU A 782 -37.06 9.33 12.81
CA LEU A 782 -37.50 8.52 11.67
C LEU A 782 -38.87 8.90 11.09
N LYS A 783 -39.58 9.86 11.70
CA LYS A 783 -40.73 10.55 11.07
C LYS A 783 -40.29 11.43 9.90
N ARG A 784 -39.02 11.79 9.80
CA ARG A 784 -38.47 12.53 8.66
C ARG A 784 -38.15 11.55 7.54
N GLU A 785 -38.69 11.78 6.35
CA GLU A 785 -38.54 10.87 5.20
C GLU A 785 -37.08 10.63 4.81
N THR A 786 -36.20 11.57 5.11
CA THR A 786 -34.78 11.54 4.78
C THR A 786 -33.89 10.96 5.88
N SER A 787 -34.43 10.65 7.05
CA SER A 787 -33.66 10.10 8.17
C SER A 787 -33.41 8.60 7.99
N ARG A 788 -32.20 8.16 8.32
CA ARG A 788 -31.75 6.76 8.21
C ARG A 788 -31.53 6.16 9.59
N LEU A 789 -31.62 4.84 9.73
CA LEU A 789 -31.35 4.12 11.00
C LEU A 789 -30.20 3.13 10.82
N ILE A 790 -29.20 3.20 11.69
CA ILE A 790 -28.17 2.18 11.91
C ILE A 790 -28.40 1.62 13.31
N ALA A 791 -28.78 0.34 13.38
CA ALA A 791 -29.07 -0.34 14.64
C ALA A 791 -27.77 -0.95 15.20
N VAL A 792 -27.31 -0.47 16.35
CA VAL A 792 -26.09 -0.97 17.00
C VAL A 792 -26.47 -1.90 18.15
N LEU A 793 -26.56 -3.19 17.86
CA LEU A 793 -27.03 -4.18 18.81
C LEU A 793 -25.92 -4.58 19.77
N PRO A 794 -26.19 -4.59 21.09
CA PRO A 794 -25.19 -4.97 22.09
C PRO A 794 -24.79 -6.45 22.03
N VAL A 795 -25.63 -7.29 21.44
CA VAL A 795 -25.39 -8.73 21.19
C VAL A 795 -26.04 -9.15 19.87
N PRO A 796 -25.82 -10.39 19.38
CA PRO A 796 -26.45 -10.87 18.16
C PRO A 796 -27.98 -10.74 18.16
N GLN A 797 -28.57 -10.41 17.02
CA GLN A 797 -29.99 -10.09 16.85
C GLN A 797 -30.92 -11.17 17.43
N ASN A 798 -30.60 -12.45 17.18
CA ASN A 798 -31.40 -13.58 17.66
C ASN A 798 -31.42 -13.69 19.19
N GLU A 799 -30.38 -13.20 19.85
CA GLU A 799 -30.29 -13.12 21.30
C GLU A 799 -30.94 -11.83 21.82
N TYR A 800 -30.70 -10.71 21.13
CA TYR A 800 -31.17 -9.38 21.54
C TYR A 800 -32.69 -9.26 21.60
N ILE A 801 -33.39 -9.90 20.66
CA ILE A 801 -34.87 -9.93 20.63
C ILE A 801 -35.45 -10.51 21.94
N ASN A 802 -34.71 -11.34 22.67
CA ASN A 802 -35.16 -11.92 23.94
C ASN A 802 -35.12 -10.93 25.12
N ASP A 803 -34.42 -9.80 25.01
CA ASP A 803 -34.37 -8.75 26.06
C ASP A 803 -35.71 -8.03 26.23
N PHE A 804 -36.60 -8.14 25.23
CA PHE A 804 -37.84 -7.38 25.16
C PHE A 804 -39.08 -8.21 25.47
N GLY A 805 -38.95 -9.49 25.81
CA GLY A 805 -40.07 -10.35 26.19
C GLY A 805 -39.89 -11.82 25.78
N PRO A 806 -40.66 -12.76 26.37
CA PRO A 806 -40.47 -14.20 26.16
C PRO A 806 -41.03 -14.71 24.83
N SER A 807 -42.10 -14.10 24.29
CA SER A 807 -42.73 -14.51 23.03
C SER A 807 -43.34 -13.32 22.27
N ASN A 808 -43.83 -13.54 21.04
CA ASN A 808 -44.63 -12.57 20.28
C ASN A 808 -46.14 -12.65 20.63
N ASP A 809 -46.54 -13.49 21.59
CA ASP A 809 -47.93 -13.67 21.98
C ASP A 809 -48.37 -12.58 22.97
N TYR A 810 -49.22 -11.68 22.49
CA TYR A 810 -49.82 -10.59 23.29
C TYR A 810 -50.60 -11.07 24.52
N ARG A 811 -51.02 -12.34 24.57
CA ARG A 811 -51.74 -12.92 25.72
C ARG A 811 -50.80 -13.27 26.88
N ILE A 812 -49.53 -13.48 26.60
CA ILE A 812 -48.51 -13.87 27.59
C ILE A 812 -47.88 -12.61 28.19
N ASP A 813 -47.45 -11.68 27.33
CA ASP A 813 -46.85 -10.42 27.73
C ASP A 813 -47.15 -9.38 26.63
N SER A 814 -48.20 -8.60 26.84
CA SER A 814 -48.65 -7.62 25.84
C SER A 814 -47.59 -6.54 25.56
N GLN A 815 -46.93 -6.03 26.62
CA GLN A 815 -45.92 -4.98 26.51
C GLN A 815 -44.63 -5.52 25.86
N GLY A 816 -44.19 -6.71 26.27
CA GLY A 816 -43.02 -7.33 25.67
C GLY A 816 -43.23 -7.77 24.22
N ALA A 817 -44.42 -8.31 23.90
CA ALA A 817 -44.77 -8.65 22.52
C ALA A 817 -44.75 -7.42 21.60
N GLU A 818 -45.26 -6.27 22.07
CA GLU A 818 -45.20 -5.00 21.33
C GLU A 818 -43.75 -4.54 21.11
N LEU A 819 -42.93 -4.55 22.17
CA LEU A 819 -41.52 -4.15 22.08
C LEU A 819 -40.72 -5.05 21.13
N ARG A 820 -40.99 -6.37 21.12
CA ARG A 820 -40.37 -7.32 20.17
C ARG A 820 -40.80 -7.06 18.74
N GLN A 821 -42.09 -6.91 18.49
CA GLN A 821 -42.61 -6.69 17.14
C GLN A 821 -42.12 -5.37 16.55
N GLU A 822 -42.07 -4.30 17.35
CA GLU A 822 -41.50 -3.03 16.92
C GLU A 822 -40.02 -3.15 16.58
N LEU A 823 -39.22 -3.84 17.41
CA LEU A 823 -37.80 -4.07 17.13
C LEU A 823 -37.64 -4.86 15.83
N ILE A 824 -38.37 -5.96 15.65
CA ILE A 824 -38.33 -6.78 14.43
C ILE A 824 -38.71 -5.94 13.21
N TYR A 825 -39.75 -5.11 13.32
CA TYR A 825 -40.15 -4.21 12.24
C TYR A 825 -39.05 -3.20 11.92
N TRP A 826 -38.42 -2.58 12.92
CA TRP A 826 -37.33 -1.64 12.64
C TRP A 826 -36.11 -2.31 12.06
N LEU A 827 -35.67 -3.43 12.61
CA LEU A 827 -34.51 -4.16 12.09
C LEU A 827 -34.74 -4.66 10.66
N SER A 828 -35.96 -5.09 10.31
CA SER A 828 -36.26 -5.63 8.98
C SER A 828 -36.70 -4.59 7.95
N GLN A 829 -37.34 -3.49 8.36
CA GLN A 829 -38.00 -2.53 7.44
C GLN A 829 -37.45 -1.10 7.51
N ARG A 830 -36.71 -0.73 8.57
CA ARG A 830 -36.25 0.66 8.79
C ARG A 830 -34.73 0.79 8.94
N ALA A 831 -34.07 -0.21 9.52
CA ALA A 831 -32.64 -0.23 9.70
C ALA A 831 -31.96 -0.43 8.34
N LEU A 832 -31.08 0.51 8.03
CA LEU A 832 -30.20 0.45 6.88
C LEU A 832 -29.07 -0.55 7.09
N GLU A 833 -28.61 -0.63 8.34
CA GLU A 833 -27.54 -1.50 8.79
C GLU A 833 -27.81 -1.96 10.22
N ILE A 834 -27.38 -3.17 10.52
CA ILE A 834 -27.39 -3.76 11.86
C ILE A 834 -25.94 -4.11 12.19
N ILE A 835 -25.39 -3.46 13.21
CA ILE A 835 -24.05 -3.68 13.73
C ILE A 835 -24.19 -4.50 15.01
N GLU A 836 -23.70 -5.74 15.02
CA GLU A 836 -23.72 -6.59 16.21
C GLU A 836 -22.38 -6.48 16.97
N MET A 837 -22.41 -6.03 18.22
CA MET A 837 -21.19 -5.90 19.01
C MET A 837 -20.59 -7.28 19.35
N PRO A 838 -19.25 -7.40 19.41
CA PRO A 838 -18.59 -8.66 19.79
C PRO A 838 -19.07 -9.18 21.15
N PRO A 839 -19.14 -10.52 21.32
CA PRO A 839 -19.59 -11.15 22.56
C PRO A 839 -18.89 -10.58 23.80
N SER A 840 -19.66 -10.34 24.86
CA SER A 840 -19.16 -9.75 26.11
C SER A 840 -19.54 -10.62 27.30
N PRO A 841 -18.71 -10.68 28.37
CA PRO A 841 -18.95 -11.57 29.51
C PRO A 841 -20.22 -11.26 30.29
N THR A 842 -20.71 -10.02 30.23
CA THR A 842 -21.93 -9.59 30.92
C THR A 842 -22.80 -8.70 30.03
N ARG A 843 -24.12 -8.72 30.27
CA ARG A 843 -25.07 -7.86 29.53
C ARG A 843 -24.79 -6.38 29.74
N LYS A 844 -24.44 -5.97 30.97
CA LYS A 844 -24.05 -4.58 31.28
C LYS A 844 -22.87 -4.13 30.41
N LEU A 845 -21.84 -4.97 30.24
CA LEU A 845 -20.69 -4.65 29.40
C LEU A 845 -21.05 -4.62 27.91
N ALA A 846 -21.94 -5.50 27.46
CA ALA A 846 -22.43 -5.52 26.08
C ALA A 846 -23.11 -4.19 25.69
N TYR A 847 -24.03 -3.70 26.53
CA TYR A 847 -24.67 -2.39 26.34
C TYR A 847 -23.68 -1.23 26.45
N LEU A 848 -22.71 -1.31 27.36
CA LEU A 848 -21.67 -0.30 27.50
C LEU A 848 -20.79 -0.20 26.24
N LYS A 849 -20.37 -1.34 25.67
CA LYS A 849 -19.61 -1.38 24.42
C LYS A 849 -20.40 -0.80 23.25
N ALA A 850 -21.67 -1.17 23.10
CA ALA A 850 -22.54 -0.58 22.07
C ALA A 850 -22.67 0.94 22.24
N GLY A 851 -22.87 1.40 23.46
CA GLY A 851 -22.96 2.82 23.78
C GLY A 851 -21.67 3.61 23.51
N TYR A 852 -20.50 3.05 23.88
CA TYR A 852 -19.20 3.65 23.55
C TYR A 852 -18.99 3.73 22.05
N PHE A 853 -19.32 2.65 21.32
CA PHE A 853 -19.27 2.65 19.87
C PHE A 853 -20.13 3.78 19.29
N ILE A 854 -21.38 3.93 19.72
CA ILE A 854 -22.27 5.01 19.27
C ILE A 854 -21.69 6.38 19.60
N ALA A 855 -21.18 6.59 20.82
CA ALA A 855 -20.60 7.87 21.23
C ALA A 855 -19.37 8.25 20.39
N GLU A 856 -18.51 7.28 20.10
CA GLU A 856 -17.29 7.50 19.30
C GLU A 856 -17.61 7.76 17.82
N HIS A 857 -18.62 7.10 17.27
CA HIS A 857 -18.94 7.09 15.83
C HIS A 857 -20.09 8.00 15.41
N SER A 858 -20.75 8.68 16.36
CA SER A 858 -21.73 9.74 16.05
C SER A 858 -21.07 11.12 15.99
N ASP A 859 -21.63 12.04 15.23
CA ASP A 859 -21.19 13.45 15.19
C ASP A 859 -21.81 14.25 16.33
N ILE A 860 -23.05 13.90 16.71
CA ILE A 860 -23.81 14.49 17.81
C ILE A 860 -24.43 13.36 18.64
N LEU A 861 -24.41 13.50 19.96
CA LEU A 861 -25.09 12.57 20.86
C LEU A 861 -26.34 13.23 21.46
N ILE A 862 -27.51 12.62 21.26
CA ILE A 862 -28.74 12.96 21.99
C ILE A 862 -28.82 12.06 23.21
N VAL A 863 -28.83 12.68 24.39
CA VAL A 863 -28.81 12.00 25.68
C VAL A 863 -30.13 12.28 26.40
N VAL A 864 -30.93 11.26 26.71
CA VAL A 864 -32.17 11.41 27.51
C VAL A 864 -31.97 10.76 28.88
N TRP A 865 -31.58 11.57 29.87
CA TRP A 865 -30.98 11.08 31.12
C TRP A 865 -31.12 12.07 32.29
N ASP A 866 -31.05 11.59 33.54
CA ASP A 866 -31.32 12.37 34.75
C ASP A 866 -30.18 13.33 35.16
N GLY A 867 -28.96 13.08 34.68
CA GLY A 867 -27.78 13.89 34.97
C GLY A 867 -27.04 13.49 36.27
N ASN A 868 -27.30 12.30 36.84
CA ASN A 868 -26.76 11.91 38.14
C ASN A 868 -25.44 11.09 38.06
N ASP A 869 -24.31 11.69 38.44
CA ASP A 869 -22.94 11.13 38.30
C ASP A 869 -22.47 10.21 39.46
N HIS A 870 -23.36 9.72 40.34
CA HIS A 870 -22.91 8.93 41.50
C HIS A 870 -22.25 7.57 41.14
N GLN A 871 -21.19 7.25 41.90
CA GLN A 871 -20.08 6.29 41.67
C GLN A 871 -20.39 4.78 41.47
N ASP A 872 -21.66 4.36 41.36
CA ASP A 872 -22.06 3.00 40.91
C ASP A 872 -22.75 3.08 39.52
N SER A 873 -22.20 3.94 38.67
CA SER A 873 -22.82 4.62 37.55
C SER A 873 -23.59 3.72 36.58
N SER A 874 -24.77 4.21 36.19
CA SER A 874 -25.59 3.65 35.13
C SER A 874 -24.79 3.53 33.82
N VAL A 875 -25.18 2.61 32.93
CA VAL A 875 -24.52 2.45 31.62
C VAL A 875 -24.50 3.79 30.85
N THR A 876 -25.58 4.56 30.92
CA THR A 876 -25.71 5.88 30.31
C THR A 876 -24.69 6.89 30.83
N ALA A 877 -24.45 6.95 32.16
CA ALA A 877 -23.48 7.87 32.75
C ALA A 877 -22.05 7.62 32.24
N HIS A 878 -21.65 6.35 32.11
CA HIS A 878 -20.34 6.02 31.53
C HIS A 878 -20.23 6.43 30.05
N ILE A 879 -21.29 6.26 29.26
CA ILE A 879 -21.30 6.66 27.84
C ILE A 879 -21.17 8.18 27.72
N VAL A 880 -21.87 8.93 28.59
CA VAL A 880 -21.78 10.40 28.63
C VAL A 880 -20.38 10.86 29.05
N ASP A 881 -19.78 10.28 30.09
CA ASP A 881 -18.39 10.58 30.49
C ASP A 881 -17.39 10.30 29.34
N ARG A 882 -17.57 9.19 28.62
CA ARG A 882 -16.75 8.88 27.43
C ARG A 882 -16.94 9.93 26.33
N ALA A 883 -18.18 10.33 26.05
CA ALA A 883 -18.50 11.34 25.04
C ALA A 883 -17.94 12.73 25.40
N GLU A 884 -17.99 13.10 26.68
CA GLU A 884 -17.42 14.37 27.17
C GLU A 884 -15.88 14.37 27.08
N LYS A 885 -15.22 13.25 27.42
CA LYS A 885 -13.75 13.10 27.28
C LYS A 885 -13.23 13.27 25.85
N ILE A 886 -14.05 12.91 24.85
CA ILE A 886 -13.73 13.11 23.43
C ILE A 886 -14.31 14.41 22.86
N ASN A 887 -14.77 15.33 23.73
CA ASN A 887 -15.33 16.63 23.38
C ASN A 887 -16.52 16.57 22.39
N LYS A 888 -17.36 15.53 22.49
CA LYS A 888 -18.51 15.33 21.60
C LYS A 888 -19.58 16.40 21.82
N PRO A 889 -20.23 16.95 20.77
CA PRO A 889 -21.46 17.73 20.89
C PRO A 889 -22.60 16.90 21.49
N ILE A 890 -23.19 17.37 22.60
CA ILE A 890 -24.23 16.64 23.34
C ILE A 890 -25.49 17.50 23.47
N CYS A 891 -26.62 16.96 23.00
CA CYS A 891 -27.96 17.47 23.30
C CYS A 891 -28.53 16.66 24.46
N HIS A 892 -28.43 17.19 25.68
CA HIS A 892 -28.92 16.52 26.88
C HIS A 892 -30.35 16.96 27.20
N ILE A 893 -31.28 16.01 27.25
CA ILE A 893 -32.67 16.18 27.66
C ILE A 893 -32.83 15.52 29.03
N ARG A 894 -33.24 16.30 30.03
CA ARG A 894 -33.38 15.79 31.39
C ARG A 894 -34.61 14.89 31.55
N ALA A 895 -34.39 13.64 31.97
CA ALA A 895 -35.44 12.66 32.20
C ALA A 895 -35.08 11.72 33.35
N ASN A 896 -36.00 11.46 34.28
CA ASN A 896 -35.78 10.55 35.41
C ASN A 896 -35.96 9.08 34.99
N ASN A 897 -35.22 8.18 35.63
CA ASN A 897 -35.45 6.74 35.49
C ASN A 897 -36.62 6.33 36.38
N TYR A 898 -37.75 5.97 35.79
CA TYR A 898 -38.97 5.68 36.53
C TYR A 898 -38.84 4.36 37.33
N LYS A 899 -39.22 4.37 38.61
CA LYS A 899 -39.31 3.17 39.47
C LYS A 899 -40.69 3.11 40.10
N VAL A 900 -41.38 1.96 39.96
CA VAL A 900 -42.78 1.79 40.38
C VAL A 900 -42.97 1.82 41.91
N ASP A 901 -41.91 1.57 42.70
CA ASP A 901 -41.99 1.36 44.16
C ASP A 901 -41.35 2.45 45.04
N SER A 902 -40.96 3.61 44.49
CA SER A 902 -40.50 4.72 45.33
C SER A 902 -41.66 5.64 45.67
N LEU A 903 -42.11 5.59 46.93
CA LEU A 903 -42.80 6.70 47.60
C LEU A 903 -41.92 7.96 47.49
N SER A 904 -42.09 8.75 46.43
CA SER A 904 -41.38 10.01 46.24
C SER A 904 -42.24 11.18 46.68
N ILE A 905 -41.69 11.89 47.67
CA ILE A 905 -41.98 13.26 48.05
C ILE A 905 -42.12 14.13 46.78
N GLU A 906 -43.15 14.98 46.74
CA GLU A 906 -43.34 16.04 45.75
C GLU A 906 -42.11 16.97 45.74
N ILE A 907 -41.14 16.65 44.90
CA ILE A 907 -40.16 17.61 44.39
C ILE A 907 -40.65 17.89 42.97
N GLU A 908 -40.85 19.16 42.61
CA GLU A 908 -41.10 19.56 41.22
C GLU A 908 -40.01 18.97 40.31
N GLU A 909 -40.32 17.86 39.65
CA GLU A 909 -39.37 17.15 38.81
C GLU A 909 -39.17 17.91 37.49
N ILE A 910 -37.95 18.42 37.30
CA ILE A 910 -37.54 19.11 36.08
C ILE A 910 -37.33 18.06 34.96
N CYS A 911 -38.42 17.65 34.32
CA CYS A 911 -38.40 16.79 33.12
C CYS A 911 -38.50 17.63 31.84
N GLY A 912 -37.73 17.29 30.80
CA GLY A 912 -37.76 17.94 29.49
C GLY A 912 -36.89 19.18 29.34
N GLU A 913 -36.07 19.53 30.34
CA GLU A 913 -35.06 20.61 30.21
C GLU A 913 -33.97 20.19 29.21
N ILE A 914 -33.69 21.04 28.22
CA ILE A 914 -32.67 20.79 27.19
C ILE A 914 -31.40 21.57 27.53
N ARG A 915 -30.25 20.89 27.49
CA ARG A 915 -28.91 21.48 27.61
C ARG A 915 -28.06 21.09 26.42
N TYR A 916 -27.46 22.08 25.77
CA TYR A 916 -26.52 21.86 24.67
C TYR A 916 -25.09 22.00 25.20
N LYS A 917 -24.26 20.97 25.05
CA LYS A 917 -22.84 20.99 25.42
C LYS A 917 -21.95 20.83 24.18
N ASN A 918 -20.78 21.46 24.20
CA ASN A 918 -19.72 21.32 23.19
C ASN A 918 -20.11 21.71 21.74
N PHE A 919 -21.15 22.51 21.54
CA PHE A 919 -21.48 23.05 20.21
C PHE A 919 -20.64 24.29 19.91
N HIS A 920 -19.72 24.21 18.94
CA HIS A 920 -18.92 25.37 18.52
C HIS A 920 -19.79 26.40 17.77
N CYS A 921 -19.46 27.68 17.94
CA CYS A 921 -20.01 28.78 17.14
C CYS A 921 -19.21 28.86 15.84
N PRO A 922 -19.83 28.94 14.65
CA PRO A 922 -19.07 29.20 13.44
C PRO A 922 -18.52 30.63 13.51
N SER A 923 -17.21 30.76 13.73
CA SER A 923 -16.49 31.99 13.41
C SER A 923 -16.66 32.28 11.92
N GLU A 924 -16.87 33.56 11.62
CA GLU A 924 -17.10 34.11 10.30
C GLU A 924 -16.11 33.51 9.28
N LEU A 925 -16.64 32.74 8.33
CA LEU A 925 -15.95 32.38 7.10
C LEU A 925 -15.64 33.70 6.37
N GLY A 926 -14.39 34.14 6.48
CA GLY A 926 -13.86 35.23 5.69
C GLY A 926 -13.97 34.87 4.21
N PHE A 927 -14.90 35.53 3.53
CA PHE A 927 -14.76 35.78 2.10
C PHE A 927 -13.68 36.85 1.95
N SER A 928 -12.45 36.41 1.62
CA SER A 928 -11.46 37.19 0.89
C SER A 928 -10.63 36.25 0.03
#